data_AF-A0A9C8LV75-F1
#
_entry.id   AF-A0A9C8LV75-F1
#
_cell.length_a   1.000
_cell.length_b   1.000
_cell.length_c   1.000
_cell.angle_alpha   90.00
_cell.angle_beta   90.00
_cell.angle_gamma   90.00
#
_symmetry.space_group_name_H-M   'P 1'
#
loop_
_entity.id
_entity.type
_entity.pdbx_description
1 polymer ?
#
loop_
_entity_poly.entity_id
_entity_poly.type
_entity_poly.pdbx_seq_one_letter_code
_entity_poly.pdbx_strand_id
1 'polypeptide(L)'
;MADYRIKEHPVLDINSGNDIVFFWEGHQMKGREGEMVSAALFANGVRTFSYHSKDGAPLGLFCANGQCGQCTVLINGRPLKACMTPLRQNMRIEPLRGLPALPEEAAPGEFHEIEEVKTEVLIIGGGPAGLTAALELGKAGVKVLLIDDKEKLGGKLVLQTHKFFGSVEDSFAGTRGFEIGEILEKEVRKLSEVDIWLNTAAIAVYSDKKVGVLKDNNRYVLVQPKMILNATGAREKSLPFPGNTLPGVYGAGAFQTLVNRDLVKASDKLFIVGGGNVGLIAGYHALQAGIDVVGLIEAQKEVGGYKVHKDKLMRMGVPVYTRHTVVSANGKERVESVTIAEVDERFRVLPGSEKTFACDTLLIAVGLDPVNEFHFQACDFGMESFLAGDAEEIAEASAAMFSGKIKGLELAGKLKEKKKEIPEEWTRKMGILKSRPGKDIKSEKDRPNEGVYPIFNCGQEIPCNPCTSVCPRQAIYIDPDNMMDVPVFIEEKGCIGCMQCVAICPGLAVTLVDFRKESRHPLVTLPYEFGDKKLAVGDNAVVTDKEGHPLGEYEVVSLKKAGKVSATYLVQFQMPAEAAKKAAGLLVQADREITDPLKEYIPEIRDDEIVCRCERVTAGEIRELIRKGIRDINQLKAVSRAGMGACGGKTCQSIILRLMREEGVDMKDVTKDTLRPLFFDTPLGYFAGIKEDGTNESL
;
A
#
# COMPACT_ATOMS: atom_id res chain seq x y z
N MET A 1 -15.68 -24.40 9.92
CA MET A 1 -15.66 -22.97 9.49
C MET A 1 -14.37 -22.75 8.75
N ALA A 2 -14.41 -21.96 7.67
CA ALA A 2 -13.19 -21.57 6.98
C ALA A 2 -12.38 -20.65 7.90
N ASP A 3 -11.07 -20.89 7.98
CA ASP A 3 -10.13 -20.10 8.78
C ASP A 3 -9.05 -19.57 7.83
N TYR A 4 -9.21 -18.32 7.42
CA TYR A 4 -8.33 -17.62 6.50
C TYR A 4 -7.18 -16.91 7.21
N ARG A 5 -6.91 -17.18 8.49
CA ARG A 5 -5.74 -16.60 9.16
C ARG A 5 -4.46 -17.18 8.57
N ILE A 6 -3.48 -16.31 8.36
CA ILE A 6 -2.13 -16.69 7.97
C ILE A 6 -1.48 -17.32 9.20
N LYS A 7 -1.24 -18.63 9.14
CA LYS A 7 -0.63 -19.41 10.22
C LYS A 7 0.90 -19.40 10.17
N GLU A 8 1.44 -19.04 9.02
CA GLU A 8 2.87 -19.03 8.74
C GLU A 8 3.19 -17.92 7.74
N HIS A 9 4.23 -17.14 8.01
CA HIS A 9 4.72 -16.11 7.09
C HIS A 9 6.25 -16.13 7.12
N PRO A 10 6.94 -16.03 5.96
CA PRO A 10 8.40 -16.13 5.91
C PRO A 10 9.16 -14.93 6.50
N VAL A 11 8.46 -13.92 6.99
CA VAL A 11 9.02 -12.60 7.33
C VAL A 11 8.38 -12.04 8.58
N LEU A 12 7.05 -12.04 8.64
CA LEU A 12 6.28 -11.49 9.73
C LEU A 12 6.11 -12.55 10.83
N ASP A 13 6.24 -12.12 12.07
CA ASP A 13 5.92 -12.97 13.21
C ASP A 13 4.41 -13.15 13.32
N ILE A 14 3.99 -14.39 13.55
CA ILE A 14 2.57 -14.71 13.72
C ILE A 14 2.19 -14.37 15.16
N ASN A 15 1.54 -13.22 15.34
CA ASN A 15 1.07 -12.82 16.66
C ASN A 15 -0.20 -13.60 17.05
N SER A 16 -0.22 -14.18 18.24
CA SER A 16 -1.39 -14.81 18.85
C SER A 16 -2.09 -13.78 19.76
N GLY A 17 -3.10 -13.10 19.22
CA GLY A 17 -4.01 -12.29 20.03
C GLY A 17 -4.92 -13.16 20.90
N ASN A 18 -5.59 -12.56 21.88
CA ASN A 18 -6.61 -13.25 22.66
C ASN A 18 -7.80 -13.59 21.78
N ASP A 19 -8.14 -14.87 21.67
CA ASP A 19 -9.33 -15.32 20.95
C ASP A 19 -10.59 -14.90 21.71
N ILE A 20 -11.52 -14.27 20.99
CA ILE A 20 -12.84 -13.87 21.48
C ILE A 20 -13.93 -14.41 20.57
N VAL A 21 -15.15 -14.44 21.10
CA VAL A 21 -16.34 -14.85 20.35
C VAL A 21 -17.14 -13.62 19.94
N PHE A 22 -17.65 -13.62 18.71
CA PHE A 22 -18.62 -12.65 18.21
C PHE A 22 -19.67 -13.37 17.35
N PHE A 23 -20.67 -12.66 16.86
CA PHE A 23 -21.76 -13.24 16.07
C PHE A 23 -21.87 -12.53 14.71
N TRP A 24 -21.98 -13.29 13.63
CA TRP A 24 -22.31 -12.79 12.29
C TRP A 24 -23.63 -13.41 11.83
N GLU A 25 -24.66 -12.59 11.61
CA GLU A 25 -26.02 -13.08 11.27
C GLU A 25 -26.53 -14.12 12.28
N GLY A 26 -26.29 -13.88 13.57
CA GLY A 26 -26.64 -14.81 14.66
C GLY A 26 -25.75 -16.04 14.78
N HIS A 27 -24.83 -16.29 13.85
CA HIS A 27 -23.91 -17.41 13.89
C HIS A 27 -22.66 -17.07 14.69
N GLN A 28 -22.28 -17.93 15.62
CA GLN A 28 -21.08 -17.76 16.42
C GLN A 28 -19.81 -17.85 15.56
N MET A 29 -18.94 -16.87 15.68
CA MET A 29 -17.65 -16.75 14.98
C MET A 29 -16.51 -16.56 16.00
N LYS A 30 -15.27 -16.78 15.55
CA LYS A 30 -14.07 -16.53 16.35
C LYS A 30 -13.28 -15.37 15.78
N GLY A 31 -12.82 -14.47 16.64
CA GLY A 31 -11.96 -13.35 16.28
C GLY A 31 -10.88 -13.13 17.33
N ARG A 32 -10.07 -12.10 17.14
CA ARG A 32 -9.04 -11.64 18.08
C ARG A 32 -9.45 -10.31 18.68
N GLU A 33 -9.28 -10.17 19.98
CA GLU A 33 -9.59 -8.94 20.70
C GLU A 33 -8.86 -7.75 20.09
N GLY A 34 -9.60 -6.67 19.80
CA GLY A 34 -9.04 -5.43 19.25
C GLY A 34 -8.73 -5.44 17.75
N GLU A 35 -8.76 -6.58 17.07
CA GLU A 35 -8.59 -6.61 15.61
C GLU A 35 -9.78 -5.90 14.93
N MET A 36 -9.59 -5.33 13.74
CA MET A 36 -10.70 -4.68 13.04
C MET A 36 -11.77 -5.71 12.65
N VAL A 37 -13.04 -5.38 12.79
CA VAL A 37 -14.18 -6.25 12.41
C VAL A 37 -14.04 -6.77 10.98
N SER A 38 -13.54 -5.96 10.05
CA SER A 38 -13.29 -6.41 8.67
C SER A 38 -12.30 -7.57 8.58
N ALA A 39 -11.23 -7.56 9.40
CA ALA A 39 -10.24 -8.63 9.44
C ALA A 39 -10.85 -9.91 10.02
N ALA A 40 -11.63 -9.79 11.11
CA ALA A 40 -12.35 -10.90 11.72
C ALA A 40 -13.35 -11.56 10.74
N LEU A 41 -14.10 -10.75 10.00
CA LEU A 41 -15.02 -11.24 8.97
C LEU A 41 -14.27 -11.96 7.83
N PHE A 42 -13.16 -11.39 7.34
CA PHE A 42 -12.33 -12.05 6.32
C PHE A 42 -11.76 -13.37 6.82
N ALA A 43 -11.27 -13.41 8.07
CA ALA A 43 -10.73 -14.60 8.72
C ALA A 43 -11.75 -15.74 8.76
N ASN A 44 -13.04 -15.43 8.88
CA ASN A 44 -14.13 -16.42 8.90
C ASN A 44 -14.76 -16.66 7.51
N GLY A 45 -14.17 -16.15 6.43
CA GLY A 45 -14.63 -16.37 5.05
C GLY A 45 -15.74 -15.45 4.57
N VAL A 46 -16.12 -14.44 5.34
CA VAL A 46 -17.11 -13.43 4.93
C VAL A 46 -16.43 -12.43 3.99
N ARG A 47 -17.02 -12.21 2.81
CA ARG A 47 -16.53 -11.26 1.79
C ARG A 47 -17.54 -10.17 1.46
N THR A 48 -18.82 -10.49 1.57
CA THR A 48 -19.93 -9.55 1.40
C THR A 48 -20.36 -9.04 2.77
N PHE A 49 -20.25 -7.73 2.98
CA PHE A 49 -20.54 -7.07 4.25
C PHE A 49 -21.87 -6.33 4.21
N SER A 50 -22.28 -5.84 3.03
CA SER A 50 -23.52 -5.10 2.88
C SER A 50 -24.09 -5.25 1.47
N TYR A 51 -25.30 -4.70 1.29
CA TYR A 51 -26.02 -4.68 0.02
C TYR A 51 -26.48 -3.27 -0.27
N HIS A 52 -26.19 -2.81 -1.49
CA HIS A 52 -26.45 -1.44 -1.88
C HIS A 52 -27.97 -1.16 -1.98
N SER A 53 -28.39 0.03 -1.54
CA SER A 53 -29.81 0.38 -1.38
C SER A 53 -30.61 0.51 -2.68
N LYS A 54 -29.97 0.90 -3.78
CA LYS A 54 -30.66 1.11 -5.07
C LYS A 54 -30.92 -0.17 -5.86
N ASP A 55 -30.01 -1.13 -5.82
CA ASP A 55 -29.97 -2.27 -6.73
C ASP A 55 -29.75 -3.62 -6.01
N GLY A 56 -29.57 -3.61 -4.69
CA GLY A 56 -29.31 -4.81 -3.90
C GLY A 56 -27.96 -5.46 -4.19
N ALA A 57 -27.06 -4.81 -4.95
CA ALA A 57 -25.80 -5.41 -5.32
C ALA A 57 -24.87 -5.56 -4.10
N PRO A 58 -24.13 -6.69 -4.00
CA PRO A 58 -23.28 -7.00 -2.86
C PRO A 58 -22.11 -6.02 -2.78
N LEU A 59 -21.71 -5.69 -1.57
CA LEU A 59 -20.61 -4.79 -1.23
C LEU A 59 -19.72 -5.43 -0.17
N GLY A 60 -18.42 -5.17 -0.26
CA GLY A 60 -17.43 -5.71 0.66
C GLY A 60 -16.39 -4.67 1.08
N LEU A 61 -15.23 -5.15 1.52
CA LEU A 61 -14.08 -4.29 1.80
C LEU A 61 -13.53 -3.66 0.51
N PHE A 62 -13.11 -2.39 0.59
CA PHE A 62 -12.52 -1.66 -0.54
C PHE A 62 -11.22 -0.91 -0.19
N CYS A 63 -11.25 -0.05 0.84
CA CYS A 63 -10.10 0.83 1.17
C CYS A 63 -9.38 0.47 2.48
N ALA A 64 -10.06 -0.20 3.41
CA ALA A 64 -9.59 -0.52 4.77
C ALA A 64 -8.99 0.65 5.57
N ASN A 65 -9.44 1.88 5.31
CA ASN A 65 -8.91 3.09 5.96
C ASN A 65 -10.01 4.08 6.41
N GLY A 66 -11.27 3.65 6.44
CA GLY A 66 -12.41 4.47 6.86
C GLY A 66 -12.91 5.51 5.84
N GLN A 67 -12.28 5.65 4.68
CA GLN A 67 -12.60 6.71 3.71
C GLN A 67 -13.77 6.38 2.78
N CYS A 68 -14.14 5.09 2.65
CA CYS A 68 -15.30 4.63 1.88
C CYS A 68 -16.41 4.09 2.80
N GLY A 69 -17.63 3.92 2.25
CA GLY A 69 -18.77 3.35 2.98
C GLY A 69 -19.16 1.90 2.60
N GLN A 70 -18.38 1.19 1.77
CA GLN A 70 -18.77 -0.15 1.29
C GLN A 70 -18.71 -1.24 2.37
N CYS A 71 -17.82 -1.06 3.36
CA CYS A 71 -17.65 -2.00 4.47
C CYS A 71 -18.57 -1.72 5.67
N THR A 72 -19.62 -0.91 5.51
CA THR A 72 -20.53 -0.60 6.60
C THR A 72 -21.37 -1.83 6.93
N VAL A 73 -21.43 -2.18 8.21
CA VAL A 73 -22.22 -3.29 8.78
C VAL A 73 -23.05 -2.74 9.93
N LEU A 74 -24.04 -3.51 10.38
CA LEU A 74 -24.74 -3.22 11.63
C LEU A 74 -24.01 -3.93 12.77
N ILE A 75 -23.50 -3.20 13.75
CA ILE A 75 -22.87 -3.73 14.96
C ILE A 75 -23.76 -3.35 16.14
N ASN A 76 -24.35 -4.34 16.81
CA ASN A 76 -25.34 -4.15 17.87
C ASN A 76 -26.44 -3.15 17.44
N GLY A 77 -26.93 -3.30 16.20
CA GLY A 77 -27.95 -2.42 15.61
C GLY A 77 -27.45 -1.07 15.09
N ARG A 78 -26.17 -0.71 15.25
CA ARG A 78 -25.62 0.58 14.81
C ARG A 78 -24.82 0.45 13.50
N PRO A 79 -25.01 1.34 12.51
CA PRO A 79 -24.24 1.31 11.27
C PRO A 79 -22.81 1.80 11.52
N LEU A 80 -21.84 0.90 11.44
CA LEU A 80 -20.42 1.19 11.67
C LEU A 80 -19.55 0.62 10.56
N LYS A 81 -18.40 1.27 10.30
CA LYS A 81 -17.44 0.82 9.30
C LYS A 81 -16.61 -0.32 9.86
N ALA A 82 -16.80 -1.53 9.31
CA ALA A 82 -16.07 -2.73 9.76
C ALA A 82 -14.54 -2.57 9.77
N CYS A 83 -13.98 -1.75 8.87
CA CYS A 83 -12.52 -1.55 8.79
C CYS A 83 -11.92 -0.59 9.84
N MET A 84 -12.76 0.12 10.59
CA MET A 84 -12.33 1.08 11.61
C MET A 84 -12.85 0.72 13.00
N THR A 85 -13.72 -0.29 13.12
CA THR A 85 -14.28 -0.73 14.41
C THR A 85 -13.49 -1.92 14.96
N PRO A 86 -12.84 -1.78 16.13
CA PRO A 86 -12.20 -2.90 16.81
C PRO A 86 -13.24 -3.93 17.28
N LEU A 87 -12.93 -5.21 17.12
CA LEU A 87 -13.75 -6.33 17.54
C LEU A 87 -13.71 -6.47 19.07
N ARG A 88 -14.88 -6.73 19.66
CA ARG A 88 -15.04 -7.03 21.09
C ARG A 88 -15.86 -8.29 21.29
N GLN A 89 -15.69 -8.89 22.46
CA GLN A 89 -16.43 -10.07 22.90
C GLN A 89 -17.93 -9.84 22.76
N ASN A 90 -18.64 -10.87 22.28
CA ASN A 90 -20.09 -10.93 22.10
C ASN A 90 -20.70 -9.87 21.15
N MET A 91 -19.90 -9.15 20.36
CA MET A 91 -20.45 -8.25 19.32
C MET A 91 -21.40 -9.01 18.39
N ARG A 92 -22.60 -8.44 18.15
CA ARG A 92 -23.57 -8.94 17.16
C ARG A 92 -23.44 -8.12 15.89
N ILE A 93 -23.06 -8.78 14.81
CA ILE A 93 -22.74 -8.12 13.54
C ILE A 93 -23.68 -8.67 12.46
N GLU A 94 -24.30 -7.78 11.71
CA GLU A 94 -25.23 -8.12 10.62
C GLU A 94 -24.88 -7.34 9.35
N PRO A 95 -25.16 -7.90 8.17
CA PRO A 95 -24.97 -7.19 6.93
C PRO A 95 -25.94 -6.02 6.84
N LEU A 96 -25.44 -4.85 6.44
CA LEU A 96 -26.32 -3.72 6.16
C LEU A 96 -27.08 -3.97 4.85
N ARG A 97 -28.42 -4.02 4.92
CA ARG A 97 -29.30 -4.15 3.75
C ARG A 97 -30.07 -2.85 3.57
N GLY A 98 -29.73 -2.08 2.53
CA GLY A 98 -30.38 -0.79 2.28
C GLY A 98 -29.81 0.34 3.13
N LEU A 99 -30.68 1.26 3.55
CA LEU A 99 -30.29 2.37 4.43
C LEU A 99 -30.51 1.97 5.90
N PRO A 100 -29.58 2.30 6.81
CA PRO A 100 -29.76 1.98 8.22
C PRO A 100 -30.90 2.81 8.81
N ALA A 101 -31.70 2.19 9.69
CA ALA A 101 -32.61 2.93 10.55
C ALA A 101 -31.82 3.61 11.68
N LEU A 102 -32.31 4.76 12.13
CA LEU A 102 -31.80 5.33 13.38
C LEU A 102 -32.25 4.41 14.53
N PRO A 103 -31.35 4.00 15.43
CA PRO A 103 -31.74 3.18 16.57
C PRO A 103 -32.72 3.96 17.46
N GLU A 104 -33.69 3.27 18.03
CA GLU A 104 -34.52 3.84 19.10
C GLU A 104 -33.62 4.07 20.34
N GLU A 105 -33.37 5.32 20.71
CA GLU A 105 -32.58 5.64 21.90
C GLU A 105 -33.39 5.37 23.18
N ALA A 106 -32.82 4.55 24.07
CA ALA A 106 -33.45 4.21 25.35
C ALA A 106 -33.36 5.35 26.39
N ALA A 107 -32.36 6.25 26.29
CA ALA A 107 -32.18 7.41 27.16
C ALA A 107 -31.26 8.47 26.51
N PRO A 108 -31.48 9.79 26.75
CA PRO A 108 -30.56 10.84 26.31
C PRO A 108 -29.21 10.73 27.05
N GLY A 109 -28.10 10.89 26.31
CA GLY A 109 -26.76 10.89 26.90
C GLY A 109 -26.46 12.16 27.73
N GLU A 110 -25.49 12.08 28.64
CA GLU A 110 -25.03 13.23 29.43
C GLU A 110 -24.11 14.13 28.60
N PHE A 111 -24.46 15.41 28.51
CA PHE A 111 -23.64 16.42 27.84
C PHE A 111 -22.45 16.83 28.72
N HIS A 112 -21.30 17.03 28.08
CA HIS A 112 -20.07 17.48 28.76
C HIS A 112 -19.41 18.61 27.98
N GLU A 113 -18.65 19.46 28.67
CA GLU A 113 -17.79 20.44 28.00
C GLU A 113 -16.72 19.74 27.16
N ILE A 114 -16.47 20.30 25.97
CA ILE A 114 -15.45 19.80 25.06
C ILE A 114 -14.07 20.23 25.56
N GLU A 115 -13.18 19.26 25.73
CA GLU A 115 -11.79 19.50 26.11
C GLU A 115 -11.08 20.34 25.04
N GLU A 116 -10.37 21.39 25.46
CA GLU A 116 -9.52 22.21 24.59
C GLU A 116 -8.04 22.06 24.95
N VAL A 117 -7.20 21.75 23.97
CA VAL A 117 -5.75 21.55 24.13
C VAL A 117 -4.99 22.51 23.23
N LYS A 118 -3.92 23.12 23.75
CA LYS A 118 -3.04 24.04 22.99
C LYS A 118 -1.71 23.37 22.68
N THR A 119 -1.18 23.59 21.48
CA THR A 119 0.15 23.10 21.10
C THR A 119 0.88 24.11 20.20
N GLU A 120 2.21 24.03 20.09
CA GLU A 120 2.93 24.86 19.12
C GLU A 120 2.76 24.30 17.71
N VAL A 121 2.96 22.98 17.53
CA VAL A 121 2.75 22.32 16.24
C VAL A 121 1.82 21.12 16.42
N LEU A 122 0.75 21.07 15.62
CA LEU A 122 -0.06 19.86 15.44
C LEU A 122 0.41 19.15 14.17
N ILE A 123 0.93 17.93 14.33
CA ILE A 123 1.23 17.05 13.20
C ILE A 123 0.07 16.07 13.03
N ILE A 124 -0.54 16.07 11.84
CA ILE A 124 -1.62 15.17 11.49
C ILE A 124 -1.04 14.03 10.63
N GLY A 125 -0.90 12.84 11.19
CA GLY A 125 -0.36 11.65 10.54
C GLY A 125 1.01 11.23 11.08
N GLY A 126 1.08 10.02 11.66
CA GLY A 126 2.25 9.37 12.24
C GLY A 126 3.01 8.45 11.29
N GLY A 127 2.96 8.74 9.98
CA GLY A 127 3.76 8.07 8.95
C GLY A 127 5.22 8.52 8.93
N PRO A 128 6.04 8.05 7.97
CA PRO A 128 7.47 8.39 7.89
C PRO A 128 7.75 9.89 7.92
N ALA A 129 6.97 10.68 7.16
CA ALA A 129 7.11 12.14 7.13
C ALA A 129 6.76 12.81 8.47
N GLY A 130 5.67 12.36 9.11
CA GLY A 130 5.25 12.89 10.41
C GLY A 130 6.23 12.55 11.52
N LEU A 131 6.75 11.31 11.54
CA LEU A 131 7.74 10.87 12.51
C LEU A 131 9.05 11.63 12.37
N THR A 132 9.59 11.76 11.16
CA THR A 132 10.84 12.50 10.97
C THR A 132 10.70 14.00 11.23
N ALA A 133 9.54 14.60 10.93
CA ALA A 133 9.26 15.97 11.31
C ALA A 133 9.16 16.14 12.84
N ALA A 134 8.47 15.23 13.53
CA ALA A 134 8.37 15.23 14.99
C ALA A 134 9.74 15.11 15.66
N LEU A 135 10.63 14.28 15.11
CA LEU A 135 12.02 14.16 15.58
C LEU A 135 12.76 15.49 15.52
N GLU A 136 12.74 16.18 14.37
CA GLU A 136 13.49 17.42 14.20
C GLU A 136 12.89 18.58 15.03
N LEU A 137 11.57 18.65 15.15
CA LEU A 137 10.87 19.62 15.99
C LEU A 137 11.13 19.38 17.49
N GLY A 138 11.01 18.14 17.96
CA GLY A 138 11.25 17.80 19.36
C GLY A 138 12.72 18.03 19.76
N LYS A 139 13.69 17.66 18.91
CA LYS A 139 15.12 18.01 19.11
C LYS A 139 15.37 19.52 19.16
N ALA A 140 14.50 20.33 18.58
CA ALA A 140 14.58 21.78 18.63
C ALA A 140 13.85 22.40 19.83
N GLY A 141 13.24 21.59 20.71
CA GLY A 141 12.51 22.06 21.88
C GLY A 141 11.13 22.64 21.56
N VAL A 142 10.55 22.29 20.40
CA VAL A 142 9.19 22.70 20.00
C VAL A 142 8.18 21.74 20.59
N LYS A 143 7.13 22.25 21.25
CA LYS A 143 6.04 21.39 21.73
C LYS A 143 5.19 20.90 20.56
N VAL A 144 5.17 19.58 20.36
CA VAL A 144 4.48 18.92 19.26
C VAL A 144 3.37 18.05 19.83
N LEU A 145 2.19 18.13 19.21
CA LEU A 145 1.18 17.10 19.33
C LEU A 145 1.13 16.33 18.01
N LEU A 146 1.50 15.06 18.03
CA LEU A 146 1.40 14.13 16.91
C LEU A 146 0.15 13.27 17.08
N ILE A 147 -0.77 13.35 16.12
CA ILE A 147 -1.97 12.49 16.10
C ILE A 147 -1.91 11.50 14.94
N ASP A 148 -2.37 10.28 15.19
CA ASP A 148 -2.54 9.24 14.18
C ASP A 148 -3.82 8.44 14.44
N ASP A 149 -4.55 8.11 13.38
CA ASP A 149 -5.85 7.43 13.45
C ASP A 149 -5.71 5.89 13.55
N LYS A 150 -4.49 5.38 13.74
CA LYS A 150 -4.18 3.97 13.94
C LYS A 150 -3.65 3.71 15.36
N GLU A 151 -3.65 2.43 15.73
CA GLU A 151 -3.12 1.93 17.01
C GLU A 151 -1.59 1.96 17.12
N LYS A 152 -0.87 2.13 16.00
CA LYS A 152 0.58 2.12 15.92
C LYS A 152 1.07 3.18 14.93
N LEU A 153 2.25 3.74 15.23
CA LEU A 153 2.95 4.69 14.35
C LEU A 153 3.63 3.95 13.18
N GLY A 154 4.16 4.72 12.23
CA GLY A 154 4.88 4.21 11.05
C GLY A 154 4.06 4.35 9.76
N GLY A 155 2.75 4.57 9.85
CA GLY A 155 1.89 4.76 8.69
C GLY A 155 1.97 3.56 7.74
N LYS A 156 2.28 3.79 6.45
CA LYS A 156 2.36 2.72 5.46
C LYS A 156 3.62 1.85 5.56
N LEU A 157 4.64 2.27 6.32
CA LEU A 157 5.85 1.47 6.54
C LEU A 157 5.54 0.14 7.23
N VAL A 158 4.57 0.13 8.17
CA VAL A 158 4.18 -1.08 8.91
C VAL A 158 3.60 -2.19 8.01
N LEU A 159 3.23 -1.83 6.78
CA LEU A 159 2.69 -2.76 5.78
C LEU A 159 3.76 -3.30 4.83
N GLN A 160 5.00 -2.80 4.89
CA GLN A 160 6.04 -3.13 3.92
C GLN A 160 6.98 -4.20 4.44
N THR A 161 6.95 -5.38 3.82
CA THR A 161 7.94 -6.43 4.10
C THR A 161 9.17 -6.29 3.21
N HIS A 162 9.13 -5.57 2.08
CA HIS A 162 10.30 -5.37 1.21
C HIS A 162 11.41 -4.53 1.88
N LYS A 163 12.63 -4.59 1.33
CA LYS A 163 13.85 -3.93 1.85
C LYS A 163 14.31 -2.70 1.04
N PHE A 164 13.46 -2.20 0.15
CA PHE A 164 13.84 -1.18 -0.85
C PHE A 164 13.41 0.20 -0.37
N PHE A 165 14.36 0.99 0.14
CA PHE A 165 14.12 2.33 0.69
C PHE A 165 15.27 3.29 0.39
N GLY A 166 15.89 3.24 -0.80
CA GLY A 166 16.99 4.16 -1.14
C GLY A 166 18.38 3.65 -0.75
N SER A 167 19.15 4.46 -0.01
CA SER A 167 20.47 4.08 0.55
C SER A 167 20.38 3.54 1.98
N VAL A 168 21.41 2.76 2.36
CA VAL A 168 21.56 2.25 3.75
C VAL A 168 21.69 3.40 4.74
N GLU A 169 22.59 4.36 4.47
CA GLU A 169 22.96 5.42 5.41
C GLU A 169 21.84 6.43 5.67
N ASP A 170 21.06 6.76 4.63
CA ASP A 170 20.08 7.84 4.73
C ASP A 170 18.67 7.36 5.04
N SER A 171 18.36 6.13 4.64
CA SER A 171 16.98 5.65 4.54
C SER A 171 16.84 4.15 4.85
N PHE A 172 17.86 3.56 5.48
CA PHE A 172 17.83 2.20 6.00
C PHE A 172 17.58 1.13 4.94
N ALA A 173 18.01 1.35 3.69
CA ALA A 173 17.87 0.32 2.66
C ALA A 173 18.54 -0.99 3.08
N GLY A 174 17.90 -2.12 2.80
CA GLY A 174 18.29 -3.43 3.36
C GLY A 174 17.54 -3.80 4.65
N THR A 175 16.92 -2.84 5.34
CA THR A 175 15.99 -3.05 6.47
C THR A 175 14.54 -3.09 5.96
N ARG A 176 13.64 -3.83 6.61
CA ARG A 176 12.23 -3.90 6.20
C ARG A 176 11.45 -2.69 6.69
N GLY A 177 10.40 -2.31 5.98
CA GLY A 177 9.69 -1.06 6.26
C GLY A 177 9.09 -1.02 7.66
N PHE A 178 8.50 -2.11 8.14
CA PHE A 178 7.91 -2.15 9.48
C PHE A 178 8.97 -1.92 10.58
N GLU A 179 10.19 -2.46 10.40
CA GLU A 179 11.32 -2.24 11.31
C GLU A 179 11.79 -0.77 11.28
N ILE A 180 11.79 -0.13 10.10
CA ILE A 180 12.08 1.32 9.98
C ILE A 180 11.04 2.13 10.77
N GLY A 181 9.76 1.75 10.68
CA GLY A 181 8.69 2.36 11.47
C GLY A 181 8.95 2.28 12.97
N GLU A 182 9.33 1.10 13.48
CA GLU A 182 9.67 0.87 14.89
C GLU A 182 10.89 1.66 15.34
N ILE A 183 11.93 1.75 14.50
CA ILE A 183 13.12 2.56 14.77
C ILE A 183 12.74 4.03 14.94
N LEU A 184 11.98 4.59 13.99
CA LEU A 184 11.56 6.00 14.03
C LEU A 184 10.64 6.28 15.23
N GLU A 185 9.66 5.41 15.48
CA GLU A 185 8.78 5.52 16.64
C GLU A 185 9.57 5.54 17.95
N LYS A 186 10.53 4.63 18.11
CA LYS A 186 11.36 4.56 19.32
C LYS A 186 12.16 5.85 19.54
N GLU A 187 12.68 6.46 18.48
CA GLU A 187 13.39 7.74 18.61
C GLU A 187 12.44 8.89 18.97
N VAL A 188 11.24 8.95 18.40
CA VAL A 188 10.25 10.00 18.72
C VAL A 188 9.81 9.90 20.18
N ARG A 189 9.54 8.69 20.67
CA ARG A 189 9.08 8.45 22.05
C ARG A 189 10.11 8.84 23.12
N LYS A 190 11.38 9.05 22.77
CA LYS A 190 12.40 9.55 23.71
C LYS A 190 12.31 11.07 23.95
N LEU A 191 11.56 11.81 23.13
CA LEU A 191 11.46 13.26 23.19
C LEU A 191 10.26 13.66 24.06
N SER A 192 10.52 14.32 25.18
CA SER A 192 9.48 14.81 26.11
C SER A 192 8.60 15.91 25.53
N GLU A 193 9.07 16.54 24.44
CA GLU A 193 8.40 17.63 23.75
C GLU A 193 7.33 17.14 22.76
N VAL A 194 7.26 15.84 22.49
CA VAL A 194 6.35 15.24 21.52
C VAL A 194 5.29 14.40 22.25
N ASP A 195 4.08 14.94 22.36
CA ASP A 195 2.91 14.19 22.80
C ASP A 195 2.34 13.39 21.62
N ILE A 196 2.01 12.13 21.85
CA ILE A 196 1.50 11.21 20.82
C ILE A 196 0.10 10.74 21.19
N TRP A 197 -0.88 11.02 20.34
CA TRP A 197 -2.23 10.46 20.44
C TRP A 197 -2.49 9.48 19.30
N LEU A 198 -2.56 8.20 19.65
CA LEU A 198 -2.97 7.11 18.76
C LEU A 198 -4.48 6.98 18.74
N ASN A 199 -5.03 6.20 17.81
CA ASN A 199 -6.47 6.04 17.63
C ASN A 199 -7.21 7.40 17.60
N THR A 200 -6.56 8.42 17.03
CA THR A 200 -6.98 9.81 17.09
C THR A 200 -7.00 10.42 15.70
N ALA A 201 -8.20 10.67 15.18
CA ALA A 201 -8.40 11.23 13.85
C ALA A 201 -8.72 12.71 13.89
N ALA A 202 -8.06 13.52 13.05
CA ALA A 202 -8.58 14.84 12.72
C ALA A 202 -9.87 14.70 11.89
N ILE A 203 -10.90 15.47 12.24
CA ILE A 203 -12.21 15.41 11.57
C ILE A 203 -12.64 16.74 10.95
N ALA A 204 -12.09 17.88 11.39
CA ALA A 204 -12.38 19.20 10.83
C ALA A 204 -11.32 20.23 11.22
N VAL A 205 -11.11 21.23 10.37
CA VAL A 205 -10.47 22.51 10.72
C VAL A 205 -11.56 23.58 10.75
N TYR A 206 -11.55 24.44 11.77
CA TYR A 206 -12.56 25.46 12.00
C TYR A 206 -12.01 26.88 11.79
N SER A 207 -12.91 27.81 11.46
CA SER A 207 -12.57 29.21 11.18
C SER A 207 -12.06 29.98 12.40
N ASP A 208 -12.32 29.49 13.61
CA ASP A 208 -11.76 30.01 14.87
C ASP A 208 -10.35 29.47 15.16
N LYS A 209 -9.71 28.85 14.16
CA LYS A 209 -8.34 28.33 14.17
C LYS A 209 -8.14 27.14 15.12
N LYS A 210 -9.18 26.33 15.31
CA LYS A 210 -9.13 25.06 16.02
C LYS A 210 -9.24 23.88 15.06
N VAL A 211 -8.70 22.74 15.48
CA VAL A 211 -8.84 21.44 14.79
C VAL A 211 -9.64 20.51 15.68
N GLY A 212 -10.77 20.03 15.18
CA GLY A 212 -11.55 18.99 15.84
C GLY A 212 -10.91 17.64 15.64
N VAL A 213 -10.69 16.91 16.72
CA VAL A 213 -10.15 15.55 16.70
C VAL A 213 -11.06 14.59 17.46
N LEU A 214 -11.21 13.38 16.95
CA LEU A 214 -11.83 12.27 17.67
C LEU A 214 -10.70 11.46 18.32
N LYS A 215 -10.43 11.74 19.60
CA LYS A 215 -9.39 11.09 20.40
C LYS A 215 -9.86 9.73 20.91
N ASP A 216 -8.97 8.74 20.87
CA ASP A 216 -9.20 7.36 21.30
C ASP A 216 -10.44 6.70 20.64
N ASN A 217 -10.84 7.19 19.46
CA ASN A 217 -12.07 6.85 18.74
C ASN A 217 -13.39 6.98 19.54
N ASN A 218 -13.39 7.71 20.66
CA ASN A 218 -14.56 7.78 21.55
C ASN A 218 -14.82 9.16 22.17
N ARG A 219 -13.94 10.15 21.95
CA ARG A 219 -14.02 11.45 22.60
C ARG A 219 -13.66 12.58 21.66
N TYR A 220 -14.54 13.56 21.53
CA TYR A 220 -14.25 14.76 20.76
C TYR A 220 -13.41 15.76 21.58
N VAL A 221 -12.36 16.30 20.96
CA VAL A 221 -11.43 17.27 21.56
C VAL A 221 -11.14 18.37 20.53
N LEU A 222 -11.00 19.61 20.99
CA LEU A 222 -10.56 20.73 20.16
C LEU A 222 -9.07 21.02 20.41
N VAL A 223 -8.27 21.00 19.35
CA VAL A 223 -6.85 21.36 19.41
C VAL A 223 -6.65 22.75 18.81
N GLN A 224 -6.00 23.65 19.54
CA GLN A 224 -5.61 24.98 19.06
C GLN A 224 -4.09 25.02 18.83
N PRO A 225 -3.61 24.78 17.58
CA PRO A 225 -2.20 24.84 17.24
C PRO A 225 -1.75 26.26 16.85
N LYS A 226 -0.46 26.58 17.00
CA LYS A 226 0.13 27.75 16.30
C LYS A 226 0.37 27.44 14.82
N MET A 227 0.84 26.23 14.51
CA MET A 227 1.09 25.76 13.14
C MET A 227 0.58 24.32 12.96
N ILE A 228 0.14 23.99 11.74
CA ILE A 228 -0.26 22.63 11.35
C ILE A 228 0.77 22.06 10.37
N LEU A 229 1.22 20.83 10.62
CA LEU A 229 1.90 20.03 9.61
C LEU A 229 0.97 18.88 9.21
N ASN A 230 0.48 18.92 7.97
CA ASN A 230 -0.32 17.85 7.41
C ASN A 230 0.58 16.80 6.74
N ALA A 231 0.70 15.64 7.38
CA ALA A 231 1.44 14.47 6.93
C ALA A 231 0.52 13.25 6.78
N THR A 232 -0.73 13.46 6.36
CA THR A 232 -1.77 12.42 6.25
C THR A 232 -1.59 11.47 5.07
N GLY A 233 -0.53 11.66 4.26
CA GLY A 233 -0.16 10.76 3.17
C GLY A 233 -1.10 10.87 1.97
N ALA A 234 -1.42 9.73 1.37
CA ALA A 234 -2.25 9.64 0.17
C ALA A 234 -3.27 8.51 0.25
N ARG A 235 -4.29 8.58 -0.61
CA ARG A 235 -5.33 7.57 -0.81
C ARG A 235 -5.25 6.98 -2.20
N GLU A 236 -5.77 5.77 -2.36
CA GLU A 236 -5.74 5.06 -3.64
C GLU A 236 -6.74 5.62 -4.64
N LYS A 237 -6.32 5.72 -5.90
CA LYS A 237 -7.22 5.99 -7.02
C LYS A 237 -8.06 4.76 -7.29
N SER A 238 -9.32 4.99 -7.64
CA SER A 238 -10.19 3.93 -8.15
C SER A 238 -10.23 3.96 -9.67
N LEU A 239 -10.49 2.80 -10.27
CA LEU A 239 -10.67 2.64 -11.71
C LEU A 239 -12.13 2.28 -12.00
N PRO A 240 -12.81 2.96 -12.94
CA PRO A 240 -14.13 2.55 -13.43
C PRO A 240 -13.96 1.40 -14.41
N PHE A 241 -14.74 0.34 -14.22
CA PHE A 241 -14.90 -0.79 -15.14
C PHE A 241 -16.11 -1.63 -14.67
N PRO A 242 -16.70 -2.49 -15.51
CA PRO A 242 -17.81 -3.35 -15.15
C PRO A 242 -17.39 -4.33 -14.06
N GLY A 243 -18.21 -4.43 -13.02
CA GLY A 243 -17.90 -5.26 -11.85
C GLY A 243 -16.90 -4.63 -10.88
N ASN A 244 -16.48 -3.37 -11.06
CA ASN A 244 -15.54 -2.71 -10.15
C ASN A 244 -16.02 -2.62 -8.68
N THR A 245 -17.32 -2.81 -8.41
CA THR A 245 -17.89 -2.82 -7.06
C THR A 245 -18.03 -4.20 -6.44
N LEU A 246 -17.72 -5.27 -7.17
CA LEU A 246 -17.86 -6.63 -6.66
C LEU A 246 -16.96 -6.83 -5.43
N PRO A 247 -17.44 -7.52 -4.38
CA PRO A 247 -16.58 -8.03 -3.32
C PRO A 247 -15.43 -8.84 -3.93
N GLY A 248 -14.19 -8.52 -3.54
CA GLY A 248 -12.98 -9.02 -4.22
C GLY A 248 -12.28 -7.96 -5.06
N VAL A 249 -12.91 -6.82 -5.36
CA VAL A 249 -12.23 -5.64 -5.95
C VAL A 249 -11.88 -4.66 -4.84
N TYR A 250 -10.60 -4.52 -4.52
CA TYR A 250 -10.13 -3.56 -3.50
C TYR A 250 -8.71 -3.06 -3.77
N GLY A 251 -8.32 -2.02 -3.04
CA GLY A 251 -7.01 -1.38 -3.21
C GLY A 251 -5.86 -2.19 -2.61
N ALA A 252 -4.64 -1.92 -3.10
CA ALA A 252 -3.38 -2.46 -2.57
C ALA A 252 -3.20 -2.18 -1.07
N GLY A 253 -3.62 -0.99 -0.60
CA GLY A 253 -3.59 -0.63 0.81
C GLY A 253 -4.47 -1.55 1.65
N ALA A 254 -5.69 -1.84 1.20
CA ALA A 254 -6.61 -2.75 1.89
C ALA A 254 -6.06 -4.18 1.94
N PHE A 255 -5.52 -4.65 0.81
CA PHE A 255 -4.87 -5.96 0.71
C PHE A 255 -3.69 -6.08 1.68
N GLN A 256 -2.75 -5.13 1.64
CA GLN A 256 -1.57 -5.15 2.50
C GLN A 256 -1.95 -5.01 3.98
N THR A 257 -2.99 -4.25 4.31
CA THR A 257 -3.52 -4.17 5.67
C THR A 257 -4.00 -5.54 6.16
N LEU A 258 -4.84 -6.24 5.39
CA LEU A 258 -5.29 -7.57 5.78
C LEU A 258 -4.14 -8.57 5.88
N VAL A 259 -3.28 -8.62 4.86
CA VAL A 259 -2.26 -9.67 4.71
C VAL A 259 -1.07 -9.43 5.65
N ASN A 260 -0.56 -8.21 5.72
CA ASN A 260 0.71 -7.94 6.43
C ASN A 260 0.50 -7.43 7.85
N ARG A 261 -0.55 -6.63 8.10
CA ARG A 261 -0.82 -6.12 9.46
C ARG A 261 -1.70 -7.10 10.24
N ASP A 262 -2.81 -7.51 9.64
CA ASP A 262 -3.83 -8.30 10.33
C ASP A 262 -3.58 -9.82 10.23
N LEU A 263 -2.63 -10.24 9.38
CA LEU A 263 -2.27 -11.64 9.11
C LEU A 263 -3.48 -12.49 8.70
N VAL A 264 -4.31 -11.94 7.82
CA VAL A 264 -5.49 -12.61 7.24
C VAL A 264 -5.32 -12.71 5.73
N LYS A 265 -5.47 -13.92 5.21
CA LYS A 265 -5.40 -14.22 3.78
C LYS A 265 -6.60 -13.55 3.08
N ALA A 266 -6.33 -12.50 2.33
CA ALA A 266 -7.35 -11.69 1.67
C ALA A 266 -7.91 -12.34 0.39
N SER A 267 -7.11 -13.20 -0.24
CA SER A 267 -7.35 -13.81 -1.56
C SER A 267 -6.68 -15.19 -1.61
N ASP A 268 -7.23 -16.13 -2.38
CA ASP A 268 -6.50 -17.34 -2.81
C ASP A 268 -5.81 -17.10 -4.16
N LYS A 269 -6.51 -16.47 -5.11
CA LYS A 269 -6.01 -16.12 -6.46
C LYS A 269 -6.16 -14.62 -6.74
N LEU A 270 -5.03 -13.91 -6.76
CA LEU A 270 -4.92 -12.47 -6.91
C LEU A 270 -4.55 -12.07 -8.33
N PHE A 271 -5.33 -11.17 -8.93
CA PHE A 271 -4.94 -10.47 -10.15
C PHE A 271 -4.69 -8.99 -9.86
N ILE A 272 -3.68 -8.36 -10.48
CA ILE A 272 -3.25 -7.00 -10.13
C ILE A 272 -3.37 -6.06 -11.33
N VAL A 273 -3.96 -4.88 -11.10
CA VAL A 273 -4.02 -3.78 -12.06
C VAL A 273 -3.12 -2.64 -11.60
N GLY A 274 -2.09 -2.34 -12.39
CA GLY A 274 -1.14 -1.24 -12.16
C GLY A 274 0.29 -1.75 -11.95
N GLY A 275 1.20 -1.36 -12.84
CA GLY A 275 2.63 -1.69 -12.80
C GLY A 275 3.49 -0.70 -12.02
N GLY A 276 2.89 0.13 -11.15
CA GLY A 276 3.64 0.97 -10.21
C GLY A 276 4.29 0.15 -9.09
N ASN A 277 5.18 0.77 -8.31
CA ASN A 277 5.83 0.10 -7.16
C ASN A 277 4.81 -0.54 -6.20
N VAL A 278 3.68 0.12 -5.96
CA VAL A 278 2.59 -0.39 -5.10
C VAL A 278 2.07 -1.74 -5.60
N GLY A 279 1.73 -1.87 -6.89
CA GLY A 279 1.21 -3.12 -7.46
C GLY A 279 2.26 -4.22 -7.50
N LEU A 280 3.50 -3.88 -7.92
CA LEU A 280 4.61 -4.83 -7.99
C LEU A 280 4.99 -5.38 -6.59
N ILE A 281 5.00 -4.53 -5.58
CA ILE A 281 5.32 -4.93 -4.20
C ILE A 281 4.15 -5.70 -3.58
N ALA A 282 2.90 -5.33 -3.86
CA ALA A 282 1.73 -6.07 -3.40
C ALA A 282 1.72 -7.51 -3.94
N GLY A 283 2.07 -7.72 -5.22
CA GLY A 283 2.25 -9.06 -5.77
C GLY A 283 3.33 -9.87 -5.03
N TYR A 284 4.41 -9.22 -4.62
CA TYR A 284 5.45 -9.89 -3.85
C TYR A 284 4.97 -10.27 -2.45
N HIS A 285 4.23 -9.39 -1.77
CA HIS A 285 3.62 -9.67 -0.48
C HIS A 285 2.60 -10.82 -0.58
N ALA A 286 1.82 -10.88 -1.66
CA ALA A 286 0.89 -11.98 -1.92
C ALA A 286 1.60 -13.33 -1.94
N LEU A 287 2.69 -13.45 -2.73
CA LEU A 287 3.48 -14.68 -2.81
C LEU A 287 4.06 -15.07 -1.44
N GLN A 288 4.53 -14.09 -0.65
CA GLN A 288 5.06 -14.34 0.70
C GLN A 288 3.98 -14.87 1.65
N ALA A 289 2.74 -14.41 1.50
CA ALA A 289 1.59 -14.89 2.25
C ALA A 289 0.98 -16.20 1.72
N GLY A 290 1.58 -16.82 0.70
CA GLY A 290 1.05 -18.04 0.09
C GLY A 290 -0.25 -17.82 -0.71
N ILE A 291 -0.38 -16.62 -1.30
CA ILE A 291 -1.45 -16.26 -2.23
C ILE A 291 -0.89 -16.37 -3.64
N ASP A 292 -1.63 -17.02 -4.54
CA ASP A 292 -1.23 -17.14 -5.93
C ASP A 292 -1.49 -15.83 -6.66
N VAL A 293 -0.51 -15.34 -7.40
CA VAL A 293 -0.61 -14.14 -8.24
C VAL A 293 -0.74 -14.58 -9.68
N VAL A 294 -1.98 -14.48 -10.16
CA VAL A 294 -2.44 -14.92 -11.48
C VAL A 294 -1.82 -14.08 -12.59
N GLY A 295 -1.65 -12.79 -12.35
CA GLY A 295 -1.03 -11.89 -13.30
C GLY A 295 -1.08 -10.43 -12.86
N LEU A 296 -0.32 -9.61 -13.57
CA LEU A 296 -0.27 -8.16 -13.38
C LEU A 296 -0.37 -7.46 -14.74
N ILE A 297 -1.17 -6.39 -14.81
CA ILE A 297 -1.27 -5.56 -16.02
C ILE A 297 -0.79 -4.13 -15.79
N GLU A 298 -0.24 -3.54 -16.85
CA GLU A 298 0.14 -2.13 -16.95
C GLU A 298 -0.36 -1.59 -18.29
N ALA A 299 -1.03 -0.44 -18.27
CA ALA A 299 -1.57 0.18 -19.47
C ALA A 299 -0.47 0.82 -20.33
N GLN A 300 0.61 1.29 -19.69
CA GLN A 300 1.80 1.82 -20.35
C GLN A 300 2.61 0.72 -21.06
N LYS A 301 3.53 1.14 -21.95
CA LYS A 301 4.47 0.23 -22.64
C LYS A 301 5.43 -0.47 -21.67
N GLU A 302 5.81 0.21 -20.59
CA GLU A 302 6.68 -0.29 -19.53
C GLU A 302 6.01 -0.06 -18.17
N VAL A 303 6.40 -0.85 -17.18
CA VAL A 303 5.97 -0.65 -15.78
C VAL A 303 6.38 0.73 -15.27
N GLY A 304 5.50 1.38 -14.51
CA GLY A 304 5.80 2.66 -13.87
C GLY A 304 6.73 2.53 -12.66
N GLY A 305 6.78 1.35 -12.02
CA GLY A 305 7.67 1.05 -10.91
C GLY A 305 9.07 0.61 -11.34
N TYR A 306 9.92 0.25 -10.36
CA TYR A 306 11.27 -0.21 -10.64
C TYR A 306 11.27 -1.56 -11.35
N LYS A 307 12.06 -1.69 -12.43
CA LYS A 307 12.23 -2.90 -13.22
C LYS A 307 12.67 -4.08 -12.34
N VAL A 308 13.51 -3.83 -11.34
CA VAL A 308 13.96 -4.87 -10.40
C VAL A 308 12.79 -5.51 -9.62
N HIS A 309 11.70 -4.78 -9.36
CA HIS A 309 10.49 -5.35 -8.75
C HIS A 309 9.67 -6.16 -9.75
N LYS A 310 9.56 -5.70 -11.00
CA LYS A 310 8.96 -6.47 -12.11
C LYS A 310 9.69 -7.79 -12.31
N ASP A 311 11.01 -7.74 -12.52
CA ASP A 311 11.84 -8.92 -12.76
C ASP A 311 11.81 -9.88 -11.57
N LYS A 312 11.70 -9.37 -10.33
CA LYS A 312 11.50 -10.21 -9.14
C LYS A 312 10.22 -11.03 -9.23
N LEU A 313 9.10 -10.44 -9.64
CA LEU A 313 7.83 -11.16 -9.80
C LEU A 313 7.89 -12.17 -10.96
N MET A 314 8.47 -11.78 -12.09
CA MET A 314 8.59 -12.67 -13.27
C MET A 314 9.43 -13.90 -12.95
N ARG A 315 10.56 -13.72 -12.25
CA ARG A 315 11.39 -14.84 -11.75
C ARG A 315 10.63 -15.81 -10.85
N MET A 316 9.62 -15.33 -10.13
CA MET A 316 8.78 -16.13 -9.24
C MET A 316 7.59 -16.78 -9.96
N GLY A 317 7.40 -16.51 -11.25
CA GLY A 317 6.36 -17.09 -12.09
C GLY A 317 5.12 -16.22 -12.29
N VAL A 318 5.20 -14.92 -12.03
CA VAL A 318 4.07 -14.01 -12.25
C VAL A 318 4.18 -13.36 -13.64
N PRO A 319 3.20 -13.55 -14.53
CA PRO A 319 3.19 -12.87 -15.81
C PRO A 319 2.87 -11.37 -15.64
N VAL A 320 3.58 -10.53 -16.40
CA VAL A 320 3.37 -9.08 -16.42
C VAL A 320 3.04 -8.65 -17.85
N TYR A 321 1.83 -8.16 -18.08
CA TYR A 321 1.37 -7.70 -19.38
C TYR A 321 1.39 -6.17 -19.43
N THR A 322 2.27 -5.60 -20.24
CA THR A 322 2.27 -4.16 -20.55
C THR A 322 1.38 -3.88 -21.76
N ARG A 323 0.96 -2.63 -21.96
CA ARG A 323 -0.09 -2.25 -22.92
C ARG A 323 -1.41 -3.01 -22.72
N HIS A 324 -1.78 -3.30 -21.48
CA HIS A 324 -3.05 -3.95 -21.17
C HIS A 324 -3.84 -3.17 -20.11
N THR A 325 -5.17 -3.16 -20.24
CA THR A 325 -6.08 -2.63 -19.22
C THR A 325 -7.08 -3.71 -18.80
N VAL A 326 -7.67 -3.54 -17.61
CA VAL A 326 -8.81 -4.34 -17.20
C VAL A 326 -10.03 -3.91 -18.02
N VAL A 327 -10.77 -4.90 -18.51
CA VAL A 327 -12.03 -4.74 -19.24
C VAL A 327 -13.21 -4.97 -18.31
N SER A 328 -13.15 -6.00 -17.44
CA SER A 328 -14.20 -6.29 -16.45
C SER A 328 -13.68 -7.16 -15.31
N ALA A 329 -14.33 -7.04 -14.14
CA ALA A 329 -14.33 -8.10 -13.14
C ALA A 329 -15.68 -8.82 -13.20
N ASN A 330 -15.64 -10.15 -13.22
CA ASN A 330 -16.80 -10.98 -13.49
C ASN A 330 -17.18 -11.78 -12.25
N GLY A 331 -18.49 -11.90 -12.00
CA GLY A 331 -19.06 -12.68 -10.91
C GLY A 331 -20.37 -12.08 -10.42
N LYS A 332 -21.08 -12.83 -9.57
CA LYS A 332 -22.40 -12.40 -9.04
C LYS A 332 -22.30 -11.85 -7.62
N GLU A 333 -21.81 -12.67 -6.69
CA GLU A 333 -21.68 -12.32 -5.27
C GLU A 333 -20.30 -11.75 -4.93
N ARG A 334 -19.29 -12.13 -5.71
CA ARG A 334 -17.88 -11.75 -5.57
C ARG A 334 -17.18 -11.91 -6.91
N VAL A 335 -15.93 -11.46 -7.01
CA VAL A 335 -15.08 -11.73 -8.18
C VAL A 335 -14.81 -13.23 -8.30
N GLU A 336 -14.97 -13.75 -9.52
CA GLU A 336 -14.68 -15.14 -9.91
C GLU A 336 -13.70 -15.20 -11.09
N SER A 337 -13.64 -14.14 -11.89
CA SER A 337 -12.62 -13.94 -12.91
C SER A 337 -12.43 -12.45 -13.25
N VAL A 338 -11.37 -12.15 -13.99
CA VAL A 338 -11.10 -10.82 -14.56
C VAL A 338 -10.82 -10.97 -16.05
N THR A 339 -11.33 -10.03 -16.85
CA THR A 339 -11.01 -9.92 -18.27
C THR A 339 -10.12 -8.70 -18.50
N ILE A 340 -9.03 -8.87 -19.24
CA ILE A 340 -8.11 -7.82 -19.65
C ILE A 340 -8.05 -7.76 -21.18
N ALA A 341 -7.55 -6.67 -21.74
CA ALA A 341 -7.29 -6.56 -23.17
C ALA A 341 -6.11 -5.63 -23.46
N GLU A 342 -5.51 -5.79 -24.64
CA GLU A 342 -4.47 -4.88 -25.14
C GLU A 342 -5.04 -3.49 -25.42
N VAL A 343 -4.20 -2.47 -25.29
CA VAL A 343 -4.55 -1.07 -25.58
C VAL A 343 -3.59 -0.42 -26.59
N ASP A 344 -4.15 0.43 -27.44
CA ASP A 344 -3.38 1.26 -28.38
C ASP A 344 -2.66 2.44 -27.67
N GLU A 345 -1.91 3.26 -28.43
CA GLU A 345 -1.21 4.44 -27.90
C GLU A 345 -2.16 5.53 -27.32
N ARG A 346 -3.47 5.42 -27.55
CA ARG A 346 -4.50 6.29 -26.98
C ARG A 346 -5.25 5.61 -25.84
N PHE A 347 -4.75 4.50 -25.33
CA PHE A 347 -5.36 3.68 -24.27
C PHE A 347 -6.75 3.14 -24.63
N ARG A 348 -7.04 2.95 -25.91
CA ARG A 348 -8.27 2.30 -26.38
C ARG A 348 -8.04 0.81 -26.48
N VAL A 349 -9.00 0.03 -25.98
CA VAL A 349 -9.00 -1.43 -26.08
C VAL A 349 -8.92 -1.85 -27.55
N LEU A 350 -8.08 -2.83 -27.84
CA LEU A 350 -7.98 -3.50 -29.13
C LEU A 350 -8.94 -4.71 -29.14
N PRO A 351 -10.07 -4.67 -29.87
CA PRO A 351 -11.02 -5.78 -29.88
C PRO A 351 -10.39 -7.08 -30.39
N GLY A 352 -10.71 -8.20 -29.76
CA GLY A 352 -10.15 -9.52 -30.09
C GLY A 352 -8.83 -9.85 -29.37
N SER A 353 -8.30 -8.94 -28.54
CA SER A 353 -7.11 -9.16 -27.71
C SER A 353 -7.43 -9.61 -26.28
N GLU A 354 -8.70 -9.89 -25.99
CA GLU A 354 -9.19 -10.16 -24.64
C GLU A 354 -8.62 -11.46 -24.07
N LYS A 355 -8.29 -11.42 -22.78
CA LYS A 355 -7.86 -12.60 -22.00
C LYS A 355 -8.60 -12.59 -20.67
N THR A 356 -9.21 -13.72 -20.31
CA THR A 356 -9.92 -13.88 -19.03
C THR A 356 -9.14 -14.80 -18.12
N PHE A 357 -8.97 -14.43 -16.85
CA PHE A 357 -8.25 -15.22 -15.86
C PHE A 357 -9.15 -15.53 -14.66
N ALA A 358 -9.12 -16.77 -14.19
CA ALA A 358 -9.83 -17.15 -12.96
C ALA A 358 -9.10 -16.56 -11.74
N CYS A 359 -9.79 -15.74 -10.96
CA CYS A 359 -9.27 -15.12 -9.75
C CYS A 359 -10.42 -14.77 -8.81
N ASP A 360 -10.17 -14.75 -7.50
CA ASP A 360 -11.18 -14.33 -6.52
C ASP A 360 -11.03 -12.86 -6.11
N THR A 361 -9.94 -12.23 -6.52
CA THR A 361 -9.60 -10.86 -6.13
C THR A 361 -8.93 -10.13 -7.29
N LEU A 362 -9.38 -8.89 -7.51
CA LEU A 362 -8.75 -7.92 -8.40
C LEU A 362 -8.22 -6.74 -7.58
N LEU A 363 -6.90 -6.61 -7.54
CA LEU A 363 -6.21 -5.55 -6.83
C LEU A 363 -6.05 -4.30 -7.68
N ILE A 364 -6.51 -3.16 -7.17
CA ILE A 364 -6.41 -1.87 -7.86
C ILE A 364 -5.22 -1.07 -7.31
N ALA A 365 -4.19 -0.89 -8.14
CA ALA A 365 -2.95 -0.18 -7.81
C ALA A 365 -2.60 0.88 -8.89
N VAL A 366 -3.60 1.66 -9.32
CA VAL A 366 -3.51 2.60 -10.47
C VAL A 366 -3.09 4.03 -10.09
N GLY A 367 -2.42 4.18 -8.95
CA GLY A 367 -1.91 5.45 -8.45
C GLY A 367 -2.65 5.98 -7.23
N LEU A 368 -2.18 7.13 -6.75
CA LEU A 368 -2.58 7.72 -5.48
C LEU A 368 -3.01 9.19 -5.66
N ASP A 369 -3.90 9.66 -4.80
CA ASP A 369 -4.28 11.06 -4.64
C ASP A 369 -3.84 11.54 -3.25
N PRO A 370 -3.13 12.68 -3.14
CA PRO A 370 -2.73 13.24 -1.85
C PRO A 370 -3.93 13.50 -0.93
N VAL A 371 -3.71 13.31 0.36
CA VAL A 371 -4.63 13.70 1.42
C VAL A 371 -4.15 15.04 1.98
N ASN A 372 -4.68 16.14 1.48
CA ASN A 372 -4.20 17.50 1.79
C ASN A 372 -5.32 18.48 2.11
N GLU A 373 -6.55 17.99 2.28
CA GLU A 373 -7.73 18.82 2.49
C GLU A 373 -7.67 19.62 3.79
N PHE A 374 -7.08 19.06 4.86
CA PHE A 374 -6.86 19.79 6.12
C PHE A 374 -5.93 21.00 5.96
N HIS A 375 -4.94 20.89 5.06
CA HIS A 375 -4.00 21.98 4.81
C HIS A 375 -4.70 23.14 4.09
N PHE A 376 -5.40 22.86 2.99
CA PHE A 376 -6.12 23.89 2.24
C PHE A 376 -7.18 24.57 3.10
N GLN A 377 -7.96 23.80 3.88
CA GLN A 377 -8.95 24.37 4.78
C GLN A 377 -8.31 25.26 5.87
N ALA A 378 -7.17 24.86 6.43
CA ALA A 378 -6.44 25.67 7.41
C ALA A 378 -5.94 26.98 6.81
N CYS A 379 -5.41 26.95 5.58
CA CYS A 379 -4.99 28.14 4.84
C CYS A 379 -6.16 29.09 4.56
N ASP A 380 -7.32 28.56 4.15
CA ASP A 380 -8.54 29.35 3.92
C ASP A 380 -9.00 30.09 5.19
N PHE A 381 -8.73 29.53 6.38
CA PHE A 381 -9.02 30.15 7.67
C PHE A 381 -7.85 30.97 8.26
N GLY A 382 -6.81 31.25 7.46
CA GLY A 382 -5.67 32.08 7.86
C GLY A 382 -4.83 31.46 8.97
N MET A 383 -4.68 30.14 8.97
CA MET A 383 -3.74 29.40 9.81
C MET A 383 -2.45 29.13 9.04
N GLU A 384 -1.32 29.08 9.75
CA GLU A 384 -0.06 28.59 9.16
C GLU A 384 -0.12 27.06 9.06
N SER A 385 -0.14 26.55 7.82
CA SER A 385 -0.21 25.12 7.54
C SER A 385 0.83 24.72 6.49
N PHE A 386 1.37 23.51 6.62
CA PHE A 386 2.40 22.95 5.76
C PHE A 386 2.06 21.52 5.36
N LEU A 387 2.64 21.05 4.25
CA LEU A 387 2.52 19.68 3.76
C LEU A 387 3.86 18.96 3.89
N ALA A 388 3.82 17.64 4.10
CA ALA A 388 4.99 16.76 4.03
C ALA A 388 4.62 15.35 3.53
N GLY A 389 5.58 14.68 2.91
CA GLY A 389 5.41 13.34 2.34
C GLY A 389 4.36 13.29 1.22
N ASP A 390 3.63 12.19 1.12
CA ASP A 390 2.65 11.98 0.04
C ASP A 390 1.46 12.95 0.08
N ALA A 391 1.25 13.68 1.19
CA ALA A 391 0.27 14.76 1.25
C ALA A 391 0.71 15.98 0.40
N GLU A 392 2.01 16.17 0.21
CA GLU A 392 2.60 17.19 -0.66
C GLU A 392 2.77 16.63 -2.09
N GLU A 393 3.46 15.50 -2.21
CA GLU A 393 3.83 14.90 -3.48
C GLU A 393 4.04 13.39 -3.32
N ILE A 394 3.39 12.60 -4.18
CA ILE A 394 3.47 11.14 -4.15
C ILE A 394 4.90 10.70 -4.50
N ALA A 395 5.58 10.01 -3.57
CA ALA A 395 6.94 9.55 -3.75
C ALA A 395 7.24 8.25 -2.97
N GLU A 396 8.50 7.83 -2.99
CA GLU A 396 8.97 6.70 -2.18
C GLU A 396 9.04 7.09 -0.68
N ALA A 397 8.97 6.13 0.23
CA ALA A 397 8.97 6.38 1.67
C ALA A 397 10.25 7.11 2.14
N SER A 398 11.40 6.88 1.51
CA SER A 398 12.63 7.64 1.77
C SER A 398 12.49 9.12 1.45
N ALA A 399 11.87 9.48 0.32
CA ALA A 399 11.57 10.86 -0.02
C ALA A 399 10.60 11.50 0.99
N ALA A 400 9.62 10.73 1.49
CA ALA A 400 8.72 11.19 2.55
C ALA A 400 9.47 11.43 3.87
N MET A 401 10.41 10.57 4.25
CA MET A 401 11.27 10.77 5.42
C MET A 401 12.08 12.08 5.30
N PHE A 402 12.68 12.35 4.15
CA PHE A 402 13.42 13.60 3.90
C PHE A 402 12.52 14.83 3.90
N SER A 403 11.36 14.77 3.24
CA SER A 403 10.35 15.84 3.26
C SER A 403 9.97 16.21 4.70
N GLY A 404 9.71 15.20 5.55
CA GLY A 404 9.45 15.40 6.98
C GLY A 404 10.61 16.06 7.74
N LYS A 405 11.86 15.59 7.54
CA LYS A 405 13.05 16.22 8.16
C LYS A 405 13.20 17.69 7.79
N ILE A 406 13.08 18.00 6.50
CA ILE A 406 13.20 19.35 5.94
C ILE A 406 12.11 20.26 6.53
N LYS A 407 10.85 19.81 6.51
CA LYS A 407 9.72 20.58 7.06
C LYS A 407 9.83 20.76 8.56
N GLY A 408 10.25 19.75 9.30
CA GLY A 408 10.49 19.86 10.74
C GLY A 408 11.49 20.96 11.09
N LEU A 409 12.61 21.07 10.37
CA LEU A 409 13.59 22.13 10.56
C LEU A 409 13.07 23.52 10.13
N GLU A 410 12.33 23.60 9.04
CA GLU A 410 11.70 24.84 8.57
C GLU A 410 10.75 25.42 9.63
N LEU A 411 9.87 24.59 10.19
CA LEU A 411 8.92 24.98 11.24
C LEU A 411 9.65 25.34 12.55
N ALA A 412 10.68 24.59 12.92
CA ALA A 412 11.51 24.90 14.09
C ALA A 412 12.16 26.29 13.96
N GLY A 413 12.70 26.61 12.78
CA GLY A 413 13.31 27.91 12.47
C GLY A 413 12.32 29.07 12.58
N LYS A 414 11.07 28.86 12.17
CA LYS A 414 9.98 29.85 12.33
C LYS A 414 9.59 30.08 13.80
N LEU A 415 9.64 29.06 14.66
CA LEU A 415 9.14 29.14 16.04
C LEU A 415 10.19 29.51 17.10
N LYS A 416 11.45 29.11 16.92
CA LYS A 416 12.50 29.25 17.96
C LYS A 416 13.60 30.24 17.61
N GLU A 417 13.51 30.95 16.48
CA GLU A 417 14.51 31.90 15.94
C GLU A 417 15.95 31.35 15.79
N LYS A 418 16.15 30.05 16.04
CA LYS A 418 17.39 29.33 15.77
C LYS A 418 17.33 28.79 14.34
N LYS A 419 17.92 29.52 13.39
CA LYS A 419 18.16 28.98 12.04
C LYS A 419 19.12 27.79 12.16
N LYS A 420 18.57 26.58 12.15
CA LYS A 420 19.35 25.42 11.72
C LYS A 420 19.37 25.46 10.19
N GLU A 421 20.56 25.42 9.60
CA GLU A 421 20.70 25.27 8.16
C GLU A 421 20.11 23.94 7.73
N ILE A 422 19.25 23.95 6.72
CA ILE A 422 18.76 22.74 6.07
C ILE A 422 19.87 22.30 5.13
N PRO A 423 20.48 21.11 5.31
CA PRO A 423 21.57 20.67 4.46
C PRO A 423 21.12 20.58 2.99
N GLU A 424 21.83 21.25 2.08
CA GLU A 424 21.51 21.21 0.63
C GLU A 424 21.48 19.78 0.08
N GLU A 425 22.32 18.91 0.66
CA GLU A 425 22.39 17.48 0.35
C GLU A 425 21.06 16.77 0.55
N TRP A 426 20.25 17.14 1.56
CA TRP A 426 18.94 16.51 1.81
C TRP A 426 17.96 16.83 0.69
N THR A 427 17.96 18.07 0.19
CA THR A 427 17.14 18.49 -0.94
C THR A 427 17.57 17.76 -2.22
N ARG A 428 18.88 17.64 -2.45
CA ARG A 428 19.45 16.88 -3.59
C ARG A 428 19.04 15.40 -3.52
N LYS A 429 19.23 14.74 -2.37
CA LYS A 429 18.87 13.33 -2.13
C LYS A 429 17.37 13.10 -2.31
N MET A 430 16.53 13.97 -1.75
CA MET A 430 15.08 13.91 -1.95
C MET A 430 14.71 14.02 -3.43
N GLY A 431 15.36 14.90 -4.20
CA GLY A 431 15.16 15.01 -5.65
C GLY A 431 15.51 13.73 -6.40
N ILE A 432 16.60 13.06 -6.03
CA ILE A 432 16.99 11.76 -6.59
C ILE A 432 15.95 10.68 -6.25
N LEU A 433 15.50 10.60 -4.99
CA LEU A 433 14.54 9.60 -4.52
C LEU A 433 13.13 9.79 -5.10
N LYS A 434 12.78 11.02 -5.51
CA LYS A 434 11.55 11.35 -6.25
C LYS A 434 11.65 11.06 -7.75
N SER A 435 12.86 10.91 -8.27
CA SER A 435 13.06 10.76 -9.71
C SER A 435 12.49 9.44 -10.23
N ARG A 436 12.06 9.45 -11.49
CA ARG A 436 11.66 8.22 -12.18
C ARG A 436 12.88 7.33 -12.38
N PRO A 437 12.69 6.00 -12.48
CA PRO A 437 13.78 5.10 -12.82
C PRO A 437 14.46 5.55 -14.12
N GLY A 438 15.78 5.49 -14.15
CA GLY A 438 16.56 5.88 -15.32
C GLY A 438 16.67 4.77 -16.37
N LYS A 439 17.76 4.77 -17.12
CA LYS A 439 17.99 3.84 -18.22
C LYS A 439 18.21 2.41 -17.73
N ASP A 440 17.80 1.45 -18.55
CA ASP A 440 18.18 0.05 -18.38
C ASP A 440 19.51 -0.19 -19.12
N ILE A 441 20.57 -0.37 -18.35
CA ILE A 441 21.93 -0.59 -18.80
C ILE A 441 22.17 -2.11 -18.85
N LYS A 442 22.49 -2.61 -20.04
CA LYS A 442 22.89 -4.00 -20.18
C LYS A 442 24.30 -4.21 -19.63
N SER A 443 24.41 -5.05 -18.61
CA SER A 443 25.70 -5.59 -18.17
C SER A 443 26.07 -6.76 -19.08
N GLU A 444 27.08 -6.59 -19.93
CA GLU A 444 27.52 -7.57 -20.95
C GLU A 444 29.01 -7.94 -20.82
N LYS A 445 29.60 -7.90 -19.61
CA LYS A 445 30.93 -8.49 -19.44
C LYS A 445 30.80 -9.99 -19.22
N ASP A 446 30.99 -10.78 -20.28
CA ASP A 446 31.25 -12.21 -20.13
C ASP A 446 32.53 -12.40 -19.32
N ARG A 447 32.45 -13.26 -18.31
CA ARG A 447 33.54 -13.52 -17.36
C ARG A 447 34.03 -14.95 -17.51
N PRO A 448 35.32 -15.21 -17.26
CA PRO A 448 35.85 -16.56 -17.31
C PRO A 448 35.17 -17.48 -16.29
N ASN A 449 35.19 -18.79 -16.57
CA ASN A 449 34.66 -19.84 -15.67
C ASN A 449 35.69 -20.16 -14.57
N GLU A 450 36.16 -19.13 -13.88
CA GLU A 450 37.18 -19.22 -12.83
C GLU A 450 36.88 -18.29 -11.65
N GLY A 451 37.42 -18.64 -10.49
CA GLY A 451 37.24 -17.85 -9.27
C GLY A 451 35.78 -17.83 -8.78
N VAL A 452 35.43 -16.76 -8.10
CA VAL A 452 34.07 -16.51 -7.59
C VAL A 452 33.74 -15.04 -7.84
N TYR A 453 32.51 -14.75 -8.25
CA TYR A 453 32.09 -13.37 -8.50
C TYR A 453 30.57 -13.20 -8.45
N PRO A 454 30.08 -11.99 -8.11
CA PRO A 454 28.66 -11.66 -8.21
C PRO A 454 28.27 -11.32 -9.65
N ILE A 455 27.07 -11.74 -10.02
CA ILE A 455 26.32 -11.33 -11.21
C ILE A 455 25.18 -10.44 -10.75
N PHE A 456 25.08 -9.25 -11.34
CA PHE A 456 24.04 -8.28 -11.04
C PHE A 456 22.95 -8.35 -12.11
N ASN A 457 21.75 -8.77 -11.69
CA ASN A 457 20.57 -8.83 -12.55
C ASN A 457 19.73 -7.53 -12.48
N CYS A 458 20.17 -6.54 -11.69
CA CYS A 458 19.61 -5.19 -11.68
C CYS A 458 20.41 -4.29 -12.65
N GLY A 459 19.83 -4.01 -13.83
CA GLY A 459 20.44 -3.15 -14.85
C GLY A 459 19.86 -1.74 -14.93
N GLN A 460 18.80 -1.43 -14.17
CA GLN A 460 18.14 -0.13 -14.23
C GLN A 460 18.79 0.87 -13.27
N GLU A 461 18.97 2.10 -13.72
CA GLU A 461 19.39 3.23 -12.88
C GLU A 461 18.32 3.51 -11.80
N ILE A 462 18.62 3.17 -10.54
CA ILE A 462 17.72 3.30 -9.38
C ILE A 462 18.53 3.66 -8.13
N PRO A 463 17.97 4.40 -7.16
CA PRO A 463 18.71 4.88 -6.00
C PRO A 463 18.90 3.76 -4.97
N CYS A 464 19.89 2.88 -5.15
CA CYS A 464 20.03 1.67 -4.35
C CYS A 464 21.51 1.26 -4.21
N ASN A 465 22.04 1.22 -2.97
CA ASN A 465 23.43 0.82 -2.68
C ASN A 465 23.70 -0.34 -1.69
N PRO A 466 22.73 -1.12 -1.15
CA PRO A 466 23.03 -2.13 -0.13
C PRO A 466 24.13 -3.14 -0.48
N CYS A 467 24.23 -3.59 -1.74
CA CYS A 467 25.24 -4.57 -2.16
C CYS A 467 26.68 -4.04 -2.04
N THR A 468 26.88 -2.74 -2.30
CA THR A 468 28.15 -2.04 -2.12
C THR A 468 28.48 -1.88 -0.65
N SER A 469 27.51 -1.44 0.16
CA SER A 469 27.69 -1.17 1.60
C SER A 469 28.10 -2.40 2.42
N VAL A 470 27.71 -3.61 2.00
CA VAL A 470 28.05 -4.85 2.74
C VAL A 470 29.28 -5.57 2.22
N CYS A 471 29.90 -5.13 1.13
CA CYS A 471 31.02 -5.87 0.54
C CYS A 471 32.30 -5.67 1.37
N PRO A 472 32.83 -6.69 2.08
CA PRO A 472 34.01 -6.52 2.95
C PRO A 472 35.30 -6.26 2.17
N ARG A 473 35.31 -6.59 0.87
CA ARG A 473 36.42 -6.34 -0.05
C ARG A 473 36.26 -5.01 -0.81
N GLN A 474 35.12 -4.33 -0.65
CA GLN A 474 34.74 -3.18 -1.47
C GLN A 474 34.87 -3.45 -2.97
N ALA A 475 34.63 -4.70 -3.38
CA ALA A 475 34.74 -5.19 -4.75
C ALA A 475 33.47 -4.93 -5.57
N ILE A 476 32.47 -4.28 -4.99
CA ILE A 476 31.26 -3.82 -5.66
C ILE A 476 31.28 -2.30 -5.56
N TYR A 477 31.05 -1.62 -6.67
CA TYR A 477 31.10 -0.16 -6.76
C TYR A 477 29.83 0.37 -7.38
N ILE A 478 29.31 1.41 -6.74
CA ILE A 478 28.29 2.33 -7.21
C ILE A 478 28.85 3.70 -6.84
N ASP A 479 28.77 4.67 -7.75
CA ASP A 479 29.22 6.02 -7.48
C ASP A 479 28.47 6.60 -6.24
N PRO A 480 29.16 6.93 -5.13
CA PRO A 480 28.51 7.48 -3.95
C PRO A 480 27.88 8.86 -4.23
N ASP A 481 28.41 9.61 -5.21
CA ASP A 481 27.87 10.92 -5.61
C ASP A 481 26.74 10.80 -6.63
N ASN A 482 26.57 9.63 -7.24
CA ASN A 482 25.48 9.30 -8.16
C ASN A 482 24.86 7.94 -7.83
N MET A 483 24.01 7.92 -6.79
CA MET A 483 23.33 6.71 -6.30
C MET A 483 22.45 6.00 -7.34
N MET A 484 22.18 6.62 -8.49
CA MET A 484 21.41 6.03 -9.59
C MET A 484 22.26 5.10 -10.47
N ASP A 485 23.57 5.01 -10.26
CA ASP A 485 24.44 4.14 -11.05
C ASP A 485 24.20 2.65 -10.78
N VAL A 486 24.53 1.81 -11.76
CA VAL A 486 24.36 0.34 -11.65
C VAL A 486 25.58 -0.29 -10.97
N PRO A 487 25.40 -1.35 -10.16
CA PRO A 487 26.52 -1.98 -9.48
C PRO A 487 27.51 -2.62 -10.46
N VAL A 488 28.79 -2.28 -10.28
CA VAL A 488 29.92 -2.86 -11.03
C VAL A 488 30.80 -3.68 -10.09
N PHE A 489 31.24 -4.85 -10.54
CA PHE A 489 32.24 -5.65 -9.82
C PHE A 489 33.65 -5.24 -10.24
N ILE A 490 34.49 -4.95 -9.26
CA ILE A 490 35.91 -4.60 -9.41
C ILE A 490 36.74 -5.86 -9.26
N GLU A 491 37.21 -6.41 -10.39
CA GLU A 491 37.92 -7.69 -10.44
C GLU A 491 39.23 -7.67 -9.65
N GLU A 492 39.95 -6.55 -9.66
CA GLU A 492 41.24 -6.36 -8.99
C GLU A 492 41.14 -6.52 -7.47
N LYS A 493 39.97 -6.21 -6.90
CA LYS A 493 39.72 -6.37 -5.46
C LYS A 493 39.34 -7.81 -5.08
N GLY A 494 38.82 -8.57 -6.04
CA GLY A 494 38.42 -9.98 -5.90
C GLY A 494 37.21 -10.21 -5.00
N CYS A 495 36.46 -11.29 -5.26
CA CYS A 495 35.39 -11.76 -4.38
C CYS A 495 35.88 -12.92 -3.50
N ILE A 496 35.43 -12.95 -2.25
CA ILE A 496 35.74 -14.04 -1.30
C ILE A 496 34.59 -15.04 -1.15
N GLY A 497 33.44 -14.78 -1.78
CA GLY A 497 32.25 -15.62 -1.70
C GLY A 497 31.51 -15.59 -0.36
N CYS A 498 31.50 -14.43 0.32
CA CYS A 498 30.83 -14.25 1.63
C CYS A 498 29.29 -14.18 1.57
N MET A 499 28.71 -14.05 0.37
CA MET A 499 27.26 -14.05 0.10
C MET A 499 26.47 -12.87 0.72
N GLN A 500 27.12 -11.90 1.37
CA GLN A 500 26.44 -10.77 2.01
C GLN A 500 25.65 -9.90 1.02
N CYS A 501 26.21 -9.66 -0.18
CA CYS A 501 25.53 -8.91 -1.24
C CYS A 501 24.28 -9.62 -1.77
N VAL A 502 24.26 -10.96 -1.74
CA VAL A 502 23.08 -11.78 -2.10
C VAL A 502 22.00 -11.62 -1.04
N ALA A 503 22.38 -11.75 0.24
CA ALA A 503 21.44 -11.67 1.37
C ALA A 503 20.77 -10.30 1.51
N ILE A 504 21.52 -9.20 1.40
CA ILE A 504 20.97 -7.85 1.63
C ILE A 504 20.17 -7.33 0.44
N CYS A 505 20.35 -7.87 -0.76
CA CYS A 505 19.79 -7.29 -1.99
C CYS A 505 18.27 -7.10 -1.91
N PRO A 506 17.76 -5.85 -1.96
CA PRO A 506 16.31 -5.60 -1.88
C PRO A 506 15.54 -6.14 -3.08
N GLY A 507 16.19 -6.17 -4.25
CA GLY A 507 15.64 -6.69 -5.50
C GLY A 507 15.79 -8.19 -5.68
N LEU A 508 16.44 -8.89 -4.75
CA LEU A 508 16.83 -10.31 -4.89
C LEU A 508 17.57 -10.57 -6.22
N ALA A 509 18.35 -9.59 -6.67
CA ALA A 509 18.91 -9.51 -8.03
C ALA A 509 20.41 -9.82 -8.10
N VAL A 510 21.05 -10.16 -6.98
CA VAL A 510 22.46 -10.56 -6.96
C VAL A 510 22.55 -12.08 -6.93
N THR A 511 23.23 -12.66 -7.91
CA THR A 511 23.57 -14.09 -7.95
C THR A 511 25.07 -14.23 -7.70
N LEU A 512 25.49 -15.18 -6.87
CA LEU A 512 26.91 -15.47 -6.69
C LEU A 512 27.26 -16.79 -7.39
N VAL A 513 28.25 -16.78 -8.27
CA VAL A 513 28.73 -17.97 -8.97
C VAL A 513 30.15 -18.29 -8.51
N ASP A 514 30.41 -19.53 -8.10
CA ASP A 514 31.67 -20.01 -7.54
C ASP A 514 32.22 -21.20 -8.34
N PHE A 515 33.23 -20.92 -9.17
CA PHE A 515 33.94 -21.88 -10.02
C PHE A 515 35.19 -22.47 -9.35
N ARG A 516 35.53 -22.09 -8.11
CA ARG A 516 36.80 -22.48 -7.46
C ARG A 516 36.95 -24.00 -7.27
N LYS A 517 35.83 -24.73 -7.18
CA LYS A 517 35.82 -26.19 -7.03
C LYS A 517 35.65 -26.92 -8.36
N GLU A 518 34.78 -26.43 -9.23
CA GLU A 518 34.46 -27.07 -10.50
C GLU A 518 34.09 -26.02 -11.57
N SER A 519 34.74 -26.08 -12.73
CA SER A 519 34.59 -25.08 -13.79
C SER A 519 33.40 -25.32 -14.73
N ARG A 520 32.92 -26.57 -14.83
CA ARG A 520 31.79 -26.97 -15.69
C ARG A 520 30.45 -26.88 -14.97
N HIS A 521 30.42 -27.22 -13.68
CA HIS A 521 29.24 -27.12 -12.83
C HIS A 521 29.55 -26.32 -11.57
N PRO A 522 29.66 -24.98 -11.68
CA PRO A 522 29.91 -24.13 -10.52
C PRO A 522 28.78 -24.21 -9.49
N LEU A 523 29.09 -23.79 -8.27
CA LEU A 523 28.09 -23.57 -7.24
C LEU A 523 27.45 -22.19 -7.44
N VAL A 524 26.14 -22.15 -7.60
CA VAL A 524 25.35 -20.92 -7.77
C VAL A 524 24.56 -20.65 -6.51
N THR A 525 24.66 -19.44 -5.95
CA THR A 525 23.90 -19.02 -4.76
C THR A 525 22.89 -17.95 -5.14
N LEU A 526 21.62 -18.22 -4.83
CA LEU A 526 20.47 -17.35 -5.09
C LEU A 526 19.79 -16.94 -3.77
N PRO A 527 19.21 -15.73 -3.70
CA PRO A 527 18.43 -15.30 -2.55
C PRO A 527 16.99 -15.84 -2.61
N TYR A 528 16.43 -16.21 -1.46
CA TYR A 528 15.09 -16.79 -1.34
C TYR A 528 14.40 -16.31 -0.06
N GLU A 529 13.19 -15.76 -0.15
CA GLU A 529 12.47 -15.17 1.00
C GLU A 529 11.11 -15.84 1.27
N PHE A 530 11.04 -17.16 1.10
CA PHE A 530 9.80 -17.93 1.32
C PHE A 530 9.93 -19.03 2.41
N GLY A 531 10.97 -18.92 3.26
CA GLY A 531 11.20 -19.83 4.39
C GLY A 531 11.73 -21.21 3.98
N ASP A 532 12.07 -22.04 4.96
CA ASP A 532 12.61 -23.39 4.77
C ASP A 532 11.55 -24.50 4.67
N LYS A 533 10.27 -24.15 4.79
CA LYS A 533 9.17 -25.11 4.69
C LYS A 533 8.73 -25.41 3.25
N LYS A 534 8.97 -24.48 2.33
CA LYS A 534 8.62 -24.63 0.90
C LYS A 534 9.74 -25.24 0.06
N LEU A 535 10.95 -25.33 0.62
CA LEU A 535 12.13 -25.83 -0.08
C LEU A 535 13.12 -26.38 0.95
N ALA A 536 13.63 -27.58 0.72
CA ALA A 536 14.63 -28.24 1.54
C ALA A 536 15.84 -28.69 0.72
N VAL A 537 16.93 -29.06 1.41
CA VAL A 537 18.09 -29.68 0.77
C VAL A 537 17.69 -31.04 0.21
N GLY A 538 18.05 -31.30 -1.05
CA GLY A 538 17.64 -32.49 -1.81
C GLY A 538 16.36 -32.31 -2.64
N ASP A 539 15.61 -31.22 -2.45
CA ASP A 539 14.47 -30.90 -3.32
C ASP A 539 14.98 -30.40 -4.68
N ASN A 540 14.18 -30.61 -5.73
CA ASN A 540 14.42 -30.00 -7.03
C ASN A 540 13.67 -28.68 -7.15
N ALA A 541 14.32 -27.65 -7.69
CA ALA A 541 13.72 -26.35 -7.96
C ALA A 541 14.02 -25.87 -9.39
N VAL A 542 13.03 -25.22 -10.00
CA VAL A 542 13.19 -24.60 -11.31
C VAL A 542 13.91 -23.27 -11.16
N VAL A 543 15.14 -23.20 -11.67
CA VAL A 543 15.95 -21.98 -11.69
C VAL A 543 15.61 -21.18 -12.94
N THR A 544 15.48 -19.86 -12.81
CA THR A 544 15.11 -18.97 -13.91
C THR A 544 16.19 -17.98 -14.27
N ASP A 545 16.15 -17.47 -15.50
CA ASP A 545 16.89 -16.28 -15.91
C ASP A 545 16.25 -15.00 -15.35
N LYS A 546 16.79 -13.82 -15.70
CA LYS A 546 16.30 -12.53 -15.20
C LYS A 546 14.92 -12.15 -15.75
N GLU A 547 14.53 -12.70 -16.89
CA GLU A 547 13.20 -12.57 -17.49
C GLU A 547 12.19 -13.59 -16.94
N GLY A 548 12.64 -14.55 -16.11
CA GLY A 548 11.78 -15.58 -15.55
C GLY A 548 11.63 -16.83 -16.44
N HIS A 549 12.41 -16.96 -17.51
CA HIS A 549 12.41 -18.20 -18.30
C HIS A 549 13.15 -19.31 -17.54
N PRO A 550 12.62 -20.55 -17.54
CA PRO A 550 13.29 -21.69 -16.94
C PRO A 550 14.64 -21.98 -17.60
N LEU A 551 15.69 -22.09 -16.79
CA LEU A 551 17.03 -22.56 -17.19
C LEU A 551 17.21 -24.06 -16.95
N GLY A 552 16.30 -24.68 -16.21
CA GLY A 552 16.32 -26.09 -15.84
C GLY A 552 15.83 -26.30 -14.41
N GLU A 553 15.63 -27.57 -14.07
CA GLU A 553 15.33 -28.01 -12.73
C GLU A 553 16.61 -28.59 -12.10
N TYR A 554 16.95 -28.12 -10.91
CA TYR A 554 18.22 -28.44 -10.25
C TYR A 554 17.99 -28.77 -8.77
N GLU A 555 18.76 -29.71 -8.25
CA GLU A 555 18.71 -30.12 -6.85
C GLU A 555 19.31 -29.03 -5.94
N VAL A 556 18.64 -28.75 -4.83
CA VAL A 556 19.11 -27.85 -3.77
C VAL A 556 20.22 -28.53 -2.98
N VAL A 557 21.45 -28.04 -3.15
CA VAL A 557 22.65 -28.56 -2.48
C VAL A 557 22.80 -27.97 -1.07
N SER A 558 22.29 -26.76 -0.83
CA SER A 558 22.41 -26.08 0.46
C SER A 558 21.35 -25.00 0.60
N LEU A 559 20.78 -24.89 1.80
CA LEU A 559 19.79 -23.87 2.16
C LEU A 559 20.15 -23.31 3.53
N LYS A 560 20.48 -22.01 3.59
CA LYS A 560 20.94 -21.36 4.83
C LYS A 560 20.31 -20.00 5.03
N LYS A 561 19.77 -19.74 6.22
CA LYS A 561 19.27 -18.42 6.59
C LYS A 561 20.43 -17.44 6.74
N ALA A 562 20.36 -16.30 6.05
CA ALA A 562 21.37 -15.25 6.09
C ALA A 562 21.24 -14.39 7.35
N GLY A 563 21.68 -14.97 8.48
CA GLY A 563 21.73 -14.31 9.78
C GLY A 563 20.36 -13.82 10.30
N LYS A 564 20.39 -13.00 11.36
CA LYS A 564 19.18 -12.46 12.01
C LYS A 564 18.57 -11.25 11.29
N VAL A 565 19.30 -10.61 10.37
CA VAL A 565 19.00 -9.24 9.90
C VAL A 565 18.08 -9.20 8.68
N SER A 566 17.96 -10.27 7.88
CA SER A 566 17.29 -10.16 6.57
C SER A 566 16.10 -11.09 6.36
N ALA A 567 15.88 -12.10 7.19
CA ALA A 567 14.97 -13.23 6.92
C ALA A 567 15.17 -13.90 5.53
N THR A 568 16.23 -13.56 4.80
CA THR A 568 16.57 -14.10 3.49
C THR A 568 17.32 -15.41 3.66
N TYR A 569 16.95 -16.43 2.90
CA TYR A 569 17.67 -17.69 2.75
C TYR A 569 18.58 -17.63 1.53
N LEU A 570 19.73 -18.30 1.62
CA LEU A 570 20.69 -18.50 0.56
C LEU A 570 20.55 -19.95 0.09
N VAL A 571 20.03 -20.12 -1.12
CA VAL A 571 19.84 -21.42 -1.76
C VAL A 571 21.00 -21.65 -2.72
N GLN A 572 21.59 -22.83 -2.69
CA GLN A 572 22.70 -23.17 -3.56
C GLN A 572 22.40 -24.37 -4.44
N PHE A 573 22.86 -24.28 -5.69
CA PHE A 573 22.67 -25.28 -6.73
C PHE A 573 24.00 -25.57 -7.41
N GLN A 574 24.17 -26.80 -7.87
CA GLN A 574 25.22 -27.16 -8.81
C GLN A 574 24.59 -27.31 -10.20
N MET A 575 25.05 -26.53 -11.18
CA MET A 575 24.41 -26.46 -12.51
C MET A 575 25.41 -26.13 -13.62
N PRO A 576 25.13 -26.44 -14.90
CA PRO A 576 26.02 -26.14 -16.02
C PRO A 576 26.42 -24.66 -16.08
N ALA A 577 27.69 -24.37 -16.38
CA ALA A 577 28.25 -23.02 -16.38
C ALA A 577 27.44 -22.01 -17.23
N GLU A 578 26.93 -22.43 -18.39
CA GLU A 578 26.09 -21.60 -19.26
C GLU A 578 24.77 -21.18 -18.61
N ALA A 579 24.15 -22.07 -17.84
CA ALA A 579 22.96 -21.76 -17.05
C ALA A 579 23.33 -20.92 -15.81
N ALA A 580 24.43 -21.26 -15.13
CA ALA A 580 24.91 -20.56 -13.95
C ALA A 580 25.13 -19.06 -14.19
N LYS A 581 25.67 -18.69 -15.35
CA LYS A 581 25.88 -17.28 -15.74
C LYS A 581 24.60 -16.50 -16.00
N LYS A 582 23.47 -17.19 -16.23
CA LYS A 582 22.15 -16.60 -16.51
C LYS A 582 21.21 -16.68 -15.31
N ALA A 583 21.52 -17.51 -14.33
CA ALA A 583 20.67 -17.75 -13.16
C ALA A 583 20.42 -16.46 -12.37
N ALA A 584 19.14 -16.14 -12.17
CA ALA A 584 18.72 -14.93 -11.49
C ALA A 584 17.66 -15.16 -10.42
N GLY A 585 16.93 -16.28 -10.42
CA GLY A 585 15.87 -16.54 -9.45
C GLY A 585 15.34 -17.96 -9.49
N LEU A 586 14.22 -18.16 -8.78
CA LEU A 586 13.55 -19.43 -8.61
C LEU A 586 12.06 -19.25 -8.89
N LEU A 587 11.48 -20.19 -9.63
CA LEU A 587 10.05 -20.27 -9.78
C LEU A 587 9.43 -20.66 -8.43
N VAL A 588 8.48 -19.85 -7.94
CA VAL A 588 7.81 -20.08 -6.65
C VAL A 588 6.40 -20.63 -6.85
N GLN A 589 5.74 -20.22 -7.93
CA GLN A 589 4.44 -20.73 -8.33
C GLN A 589 4.64 -21.96 -9.22
N ALA A 590 4.45 -23.15 -8.65
CA ALA A 590 4.68 -24.42 -9.35
C ALA A 590 3.62 -24.73 -10.42
N ASP A 591 2.37 -24.26 -10.21
CA ASP A 591 1.25 -24.51 -11.12
C ASP A 591 1.11 -23.38 -12.15
N ARG A 592 1.51 -23.67 -13.39
CA ARG A 592 1.39 -22.72 -14.51
C ARG A 592 -0.04 -22.56 -15.00
N GLU A 593 -0.93 -23.52 -14.72
CA GLU A 593 -2.33 -23.45 -15.15
C GLU A 593 -3.06 -22.29 -14.46
N ILE A 594 -2.59 -21.86 -13.28
CA ILE A 594 -3.12 -20.68 -12.58
C ILE A 594 -2.92 -19.40 -13.40
N THR A 595 -1.90 -19.37 -14.27
CA THR A 595 -1.56 -18.19 -15.10
C THR A 595 -2.12 -18.27 -16.52
N ASP A 596 -2.83 -19.35 -16.87
CA ASP A 596 -3.39 -19.53 -18.21
C ASP A 596 -4.76 -18.85 -18.35
N PRO A 597 -5.06 -18.24 -19.50
CA PRO A 597 -6.38 -17.66 -19.75
C PRO A 597 -7.46 -18.74 -19.94
N LEU A 598 -8.69 -18.46 -19.51
CA LEU A 598 -9.89 -19.27 -19.76
C LEU A 598 -10.27 -19.27 -21.25
N LYS A 599 -10.96 -20.33 -21.70
CA LYS A 599 -11.33 -20.55 -23.12
C LYS A 599 -12.46 -19.65 -23.66
N GLU A 600 -13.19 -18.94 -22.80
CA GLU A 600 -14.34 -18.09 -23.17
C GLU A 600 -14.19 -16.68 -22.57
N TYR A 601 -14.74 -15.66 -23.25
CA TYR A 601 -14.67 -14.25 -22.83
C TYR A 601 -16.07 -13.60 -22.77
N ILE A 602 -16.18 -12.50 -22.00
CA ILE A 602 -17.41 -11.72 -21.82
C ILE A 602 -17.17 -10.31 -22.40
N PRO A 603 -18.10 -9.74 -23.19
CA PRO A 603 -17.84 -8.51 -23.94
C PRO A 603 -18.06 -7.20 -23.15
N GLU A 604 -17.18 -6.25 -23.48
CA GLU A 604 -17.15 -4.77 -23.45
C GLU A 604 -17.84 -3.92 -22.37
N ILE A 605 -17.15 -2.81 -22.05
CA ILE A 605 -17.55 -1.69 -21.19
C ILE A 605 -18.79 -0.98 -21.73
N ARG A 606 -19.80 -0.79 -20.87
CA ARG A 606 -21.13 -0.27 -21.21
C ARG A 606 -21.45 0.99 -20.41
N ASP A 607 -22.44 1.77 -20.88
CA ASP A 607 -22.90 2.99 -20.19
C ASP A 607 -23.46 2.73 -18.77
N ASP A 608 -23.67 1.47 -18.39
CA ASP A 608 -24.12 1.02 -17.07
C ASP A 608 -22.99 0.95 -16.01
N GLU A 609 -21.75 1.28 -16.36
CA GLU A 609 -20.60 1.27 -15.45
C GLU A 609 -20.72 2.21 -14.27
N ILE A 610 -20.51 1.74 -13.04
CA ILE A 610 -20.65 2.58 -11.84
C ILE A 610 -19.40 3.43 -11.59
N VAL A 611 -19.59 4.75 -11.66
CA VAL A 611 -18.60 5.78 -11.35
C VAL A 611 -18.73 6.21 -9.87
N CYS A 612 -19.93 6.57 -9.41
CA CYS A 612 -20.15 6.88 -8.00
C CYS A 612 -20.68 5.67 -7.25
N ARG A 613 -19.80 4.98 -6.51
CA ARG A 613 -20.13 3.76 -5.75
C ARG A 613 -21.21 3.97 -4.68
N CYS A 614 -21.19 5.12 -4.00
CA CYS A 614 -22.13 5.41 -2.93
C CYS A 614 -23.54 5.76 -3.42
N GLU A 615 -23.66 6.31 -4.62
CA GLU A 615 -24.92 6.79 -5.19
C GLU A 615 -25.33 5.98 -6.42
N ARG A 616 -24.59 4.92 -6.79
CA ARG A 616 -24.71 4.14 -8.04
C ARG A 616 -24.96 5.00 -9.27
N VAL A 617 -24.15 6.03 -9.46
CA VAL A 617 -24.18 6.83 -10.68
C VAL A 617 -23.27 6.21 -11.71
N THR A 618 -23.81 5.97 -12.89
CA THR A 618 -23.12 5.31 -13.99
C THR A 618 -22.32 6.29 -14.87
N ALA A 619 -21.39 5.77 -15.67
CA ALA A 619 -20.64 6.55 -16.64
C ALA A 619 -21.56 7.12 -17.73
N GLY A 620 -22.57 6.34 -18.16
CA GLY A 620 -23.59 6.77 -19.12
C GLY A 620 -24.40 7.95 -18.63
N GLU A 621 -24.89 7.92 -17.38
CA GLU A 621 -25.61 9.04 -16.77
C GLU A 621 -24.75 10.32 -16.75
N ILE A 622 -23.46 10.20 -16.40
CA ILE A 622 -22.52 11.33 -16.39
C ILE A 622 -22.31 11.89 -17.81
N ARG A 623 -22.04 11.02 -18.79
CA ARG A 623 -21.85 11.42 -20.19
C ARG A 623 -23.10 12.08 -20.77
N GLU A 624 -24.29 11.54 -20.48
CA GLU A 624 -25.56 12.11 -20.92
C GLU A 624 -25.75 13.53 -20.39
N LEU A 625 -25.46 13.77 -19.11
CA LEU A 625 -25.52 15.10 -18.50
C LEU A 625 -24.53 16.08 -19.13
N ILE A 626 -23.32 15.63 -19.45
CA ILE A 626 -22.33 16.46 -20.15
C ILE A 626 -22.82 16.78 -21.56
N ARG A 627 -23.37 15.80 -22.29
CA ARG A 627 -23.94 16.02 -23.64
C ARG A 627 -25.15 16.95 -23.63
N LYS A 628 -25.91 17.01 -22.53
CA LYS A 628 -26.98 17.98 -22.29
C LYS A 628 -26.50 19.41 -21.97
N GLY A 629 -25.19 19.62 -21.90
CA GLY A 629 -24.59 20.95 -21.76
C GLY A 629 -24.00 21.26 -20.38
N ILE A 630 -24.00 20.31 -19.44
CA ILE A 630 -23.29 20.50 -18.17
C ILE A 630 -21.78 20.53 -18.45
N ARG A 631 -21.12 21.59 -17.96
CA ARG A 631 -19.66 21.80 -18.09
C ARG A 631 -18.95 21.93 -16.76
N ASP A 632 -19.70 22.08 -15.66
CA ASP A 632 -19.15 22.26 -14.31
C ASP A 632 -19.47 21.06 -13.41
N ILE A 633 -18.51 20.67 -12.56
CA ILE A 633 -18.63 19.49 -11.69
C ILE A 633 -19.63 19.69 -10.55
N ASN A 634 -19.79 20.91 -10.03
CA ASN A 634 -20.75 21.20 -8.96
C ASN A 634 -22.20 21.10 -9.50
N GLN A 635 -22.44 21.52 -10.74
CA GLN A 635 -23.70 21.31 -11.43
C GLN A 635 -23.97 19.82 -11.67
N LEU A 636 -22.97 19.07 -12.15
CA LEU A 636 -23.08 17.64 -12.37
C LEU A 636 -23.42 16.88 -11.09
N LYS A 637 -22.74 17.24 -9.99
CA LYS A 637 -22.97 16.73 -8.63
C LYS A 637 -24.38 17.03 -8.14
N ALA A 638 -24.86 18.26 -8.31
CA ALA A 638 -26.19 18.66 -7.87
C ALA A 638 -27.31 17.86 -8.57
N VAL A 639 -27.12 17.52 -9.85
CA VAL A 639 -28.11 16.79 -10.64
C VAL A 639 -28.01 15.27 -10.46
N SER A 640 -26.80 14.71 -10.51
CA SER A 640 -26.59 13.26 -10.45
C SER A 640 -26.43 12.69 -9.03
N ARG A 641 -26.17 13.55 -8.05
CA ARG A 641 -25.67 13.20 -6.70
C ARG A 641 -24.29 12.55 -6.67
N ALA A 642 -23.59 12.42 -7.80
CA ALA A 642 -22.25 11.85 -7.85
C ALA A 642 -21.29 12.64 -6.92
N GLY A 643 -20.72 11.94 -5.93
CA GLY A 643 -19.84 12.52 -4.92
C GLY A 643 -20.55 13.06 -3.66
N MET A 644 -21.87 12.87 -3.51
CA MET A 644 -22.63 13.26 -2.33
C MET A 644 -22.82 12.14 -1.29
N GLY A 645 -22.42 10.90 -1.60
CA GLY A 645 -22.51 9.79 -0.65
C GLY A 645 -21.45 9.85 0.46
N ALA A 646 -21.44 8.86 1.36
CA ALA A 646 -20.59 8.87 2.57
C ALA A 646 -19.08 9.06 2.33
N CYS A 647 -18.56 8.74 1.13
CA CYS A 647 -17.15 9.02 0.81
C CYS A 647 -16.88 10.51 0.52
N GLY A 648 -17.89 11.32 0.24
CA GLY A 648 -17.76 12.74 -0.11
C GLY A 648 -17.04 12.97 -1.45
N GLY A 649 -17.21 12.06 -2.42
CA GLY A 649 -16.60 12.18 -3.76
C GLY A 649 -15.18 11.65 -3.89
N LYS A 650 -14.52 11.30 -2.77
CA LYS A 650 -13.12 10.85 -2.71
C LYS A 650 -12.77 9.70 -3.66
N THR A 651 -13.72 8.81 -3.97
CA THR A 651 -13.50 7.67 -4.86
C THR A 651 -13.82 7.96 -6.33
N CYS A 652 -14.77 8.85 -6.61
CA CYS A 652 -15.36 9.03 -7.95
C CYS A 652 -14.97 10.35 -8.63
N GLN A 653 -14.47 11.35 -7.90
CA GLN A 653 -14.18 12.68 -8.44
C GLN A 653 -13.18 12.66 -9.59
N SER A 654 -12.07 11.96 -9.44
CA SER A 654 -11.04 11.85 -10.48
C SER A 654 -11.58 11.16 -11.75
N ILE A 655 -12.50 10.22 -11.58
CA ILE A 655 -13.19 9.54 -12.68
C ILE A 655 -14.16 10.50 -13.41
N ILE A 656 -14.94 11.28 -12.66
CA ILE A 656 -15.86 12.29 -13.22
C ILE A 656 -15.07 13.31 -14.06
N LEU A 657 -13.97 13.83 -13.53
CA LEU A 657 -13.10 14.78 -14.25
C LEU A 657 -12.51 14.18 -15.54
N ARG A 658 -12.18 12.89 -15.50
CA ARG A 658 -11.73 12.15 -16.69
C ARG A 658 -12.86 12.06 -17.74
N LEU A 659 -14.08 11.66 -17.35
CA LEU A 659 -15.23 11.57 -18.26
C LEU A 659 -15.59 12.93 -18.87
N MET A 660 -15.52 14.01 -18.09
CA MET A 660 -15.69 15.38 -18.60
C MET A 660 -14.67 15.72 -19.68
N ARG A 661 -13.39 15.33 -19.50
CA ARG A 661 -12.35 15.53 -20.51
C ARG A 661 -12.58 14.69 -21.76
N GLU A 662 -13.00 13.43 -21.59
CA GLU A 662 -13.31 12.52 -22.71
C GLU A 662 -14.47 13.03 -23.56
N GLU A 663 -15.48 13.66 -22.94
CA GLU A 663 -16.61 14.31 -23.62
C GLU A 663 -16.31 15.75 -24.11
N GLY A 664 -15.05 16.19 -24.04
CA GLY A 664 -14.58 17.43 -24.64
C GLY A 664 -14.78 18.71 -23.81
N VAL A 665 -14.96 18.60 -22.49
CA VAL A 665 -15.03 19.77 -21.58
C VAL A 665 -13.63 20.36 -21.35
N ASP A 666 -13.47 21.68 -21.49
CA ASP A 666 -12.24 22.38 -21.09
C ASP A 666 -12.15 22.41 -19.55
N MET A 667 -11.04 21.92 -18.99
CA MET A 667 -10.84 21.87 -17.55
C MET A 667 -10.76 23.26 -16.90
N LYS A 668 -10.59 24.33 -17.68
CA LYS A 668 -10.68 25.71 -17.18
C LYS A 668 -12.10 26.10 -16.78
N ASP A 669 -13.11 25.47 -17.38
CA ASP A 669 -14.53 25.74 -17.11
C ASP A 669 -15.04 24.94 -15.89
N VAL A 670 -14.21 24.05 -15.34
CA VAL A 670 -14.56 23.20 -14.21
C VAL A 670 -14.09 23.86 -12.92
N THR A 671 -15.02 24.31 -12.07
CA THR A 671 -14.66 24.78 -10.73
C THR A 671 -14.24 23.61 -9.82
N LYS A 672 -13.34 23.86 -8.87
CA LYS A 672 -12.99 22.85 -7.86
C LYS A 672 -14.22 22.58 -6.98
N ASP A 673 -14.41 21.30 -6.63
CA ASP A 673 -15.50 20.88 -5.75
C ASP A 673 -15.31 21.48 -4.34
N THR A 674 -16.40 21.80 -3.65
CA THR A 674 -16.31 22.31 -2.27
C THR A 674 -15.88 21.16 -1.34
N LEU A 675 -14.63 21.19 -0.87
CA LEU A 675 -14.09 20.17 0.01
C LEU A 675 -14.64 20.34 1.43
N ARG A 676 -15.37 19.33 1.91
CA ARG A 676 -15.71 19.16 3.33
C ARG A 676 -14.81 18.07 3.89
N PRO A 677 -13.78 18.38 4.70
CA PRO A 677 -12.84 17.39 5.21
C PRO A 677 -13.42 16.54 6.34
N LEU A 678 -14.67 16.10 6.22
CA LEU A 678 -15.20 14.98 6.98
C LEU A 678 -14.51 13.70 6.46
N PHE A 679 -13.46 13.32 7.17
CA PHE A 679 -12.69 12.10 6.87
C PHE A 679 -13.38 10.85 7.40
N PHE A 680 -14.05 10.97 8.54
CA PHE A 680 -14.74 9.90 9.22
C PHE A 680 -16.16 10.34 9.57
N ASP A 681 -17.08 9.39 9.52
CA ASP A 681 -18.42 9.61 10.02
C ASP A 681 -18.31 9.65 11.54
N THR A 682 -18.63 10.78 12.15
CA THR A 682 -18.54 10.99 13.60
C THR A 682 -19.95 11.09 14.16
N PRO A 683 -20.33 10.24 15.13
CA PRO A 683 -21.62 10.35 15.81
C PRO A 683 -21.86 11.76 16.36
N LEU A 684 -23.09 12.28 16.18
CA LEU A 684 -23.45 13.63 16.61
C LEU A 684 -23.26 13.85 18.12
N GLY A 685 -23.49 12.82 18.93
CA GLY A 685 -23.34 12.90 20.39
C GLY A 685 -21.93 13.29 20.84
N TYR A 686 -20.89 12.91 20.09
CA TYR A 686 -19.51 13.29 20.41
C TYR A 686 -19.28 14.80 20.35
N PHE A 687 -19.93 15.51 19.43
CA PHE A 687 -19.86 16.98 19.37
C PHE A 687 -20.52 17.67 20.57
N ALA A 688 -21.36 16.94 21.31
CA ALA A 688 -22.01 17.40 22.53
C ALA A 688 -21.31 16.90 23.81
N GLY A 689 -20.13 16.27 23.66
CA GLY A 689 -19.33 15.77 24.77
C GLY A 689 -19.78 14.44 25.36
N ILE A 690 -20.82 13.82 24.79
CA ILE A 690 -21.30 12.50 25.22
C ILE A 690 -20.19 11.47 25.00
N LYS A 691 -19.90 10.65 26.00
CA LYS A 691 -18.92 9.55 25.89
C LYS A 691 -19.66 8.24 25.66
N GLU A 692 -19.15 7.41 24.76
CA GLU A 692 -19.57 6.01 24.72
C GLU A 692 -18.83 5.25 25.82
N ASP A 693 -19.52 4.95 26.92
CA ASP A 693 -19.02 4.01 27.90
C ASP A 693 -18.86 2.65 27.19
N GLY A 694 -17.65 2.10 27.21
CA GLY A 694 -17.32 0.84 26.54
C GLY A 694 -18.05 -0.40 27.07
N THR A 695 -19.09 -0.21 27.90
CA THR A 695 -19.77 -1.19 28.74
C THR A 695 -21.28 -1.30 28.48
N ASN A 696 -21.82 -0.79 27.36
CA ASN A 696 -23.18 -1.18 26.96
C ASN A 696 -23.17 -2.62 26.39
N GLU A 697 -22.94 -3.59 27.30
CA GLU A 697 -23.18 -5.03 27.14
C GLU A 697 -24.68 -5.39 27.19
N SER A 698 -25.57 -4.39 27.25
CA SER A 698 -27.01 -4.56 27.45
C SER A 698 -27.87 -4.48 26.18
N LEU A 699 -27.30 -4.66 24.98
CA LEU A 699 -28.05 -4.83 23.71
C LEU A 699 -27.61 -6.08 22.93
#